data_AF-A0A9P1DKP4-F1
#
_entry.id   AF-A0A9P1DKP4-F1
#
_cell.length_a   1.000
_cell.length_b   1.000
_cell.length_c   1.000
_cell.angle_alpha   90.00
_cell.angle_beta   90.00
_cell.angle_gamma   90.00
#
_symmetry.space_group_name_H-M   'P 1'
#
loop_
_entity.id
_entity.type
_entity.pdbx_description
1 polymer ?
#
loop_
_entity_poly.entity_id
_entity_poly.type
_entity_poly.pdbx_seq_one_letter_code
_entity_poly.pdbx_strand_id
1 'polypeptide(L)'
;MFEQAAESEGLVIRRPNFTKEMGFPLQEVLEMVNPKTSLIVLSNPNNPTGTEIPRDAIMEVLKKCSCAILVDECYFEFMDPSTSVANEVETYPNLFVSRTFSKTWGFPSLRLGYLLSTGSNVSALTCVRGPYDINQLAVVGILAALKQRDYVFEYVREVMEPWCNGSVAVMGRLESNPSFSKVLWPSPDFHAALMARAFVRVSPWQRRDPGAWLGCGSVDVMPNAIDVGVRRGMTSASEKSHRFVAVACFMLIEKAMVASGLSKFLPGTLLGMFALFGFLLTLDASGNPGAANAIFRFLEPGYRFLLKWAPVFFTPALVKLPLVEEHISGFEFLRLAVLIFVGGMLQMAAVAMIARWLANREKGPLLEVADSSPVSPDSSPKSDKEPYPRPGRPFKRRWLPVYGLIMLVALGLLHFGRDSPSCEIAYMLCASLLAFVLGNSMPAKAKSIFHPIFAGVLGSWLALALWAQQDETRSFREVLVTYSSPGGAGPLMSMLLNPLVVALALLLFERRKLLRRDRKLIIGTSLLGAVSGIFGTALMARLLQLPGPLAKPTVGRYCTAPLALAVAGNISASPPLTVAMVVASGFVGIFAAQPLLARLQVTKSRERGLAIGAVSHVLGTVSLASWDEKAVPYSALCFVLASGSTAAFTSLPPVQALLLWILPACDILVSHLGVLLNFCTFWTFALFLDQSKPLFEDFLKKRGIEFWPTAANFIFCYFSEPVRLESALRERGILVRPKKDHKGVLGLRVSFGTVEQMKQVIQAMEELL
;
A
#
# COMPACT_ATOMS: atom_id res chain seq x y z
N MET A 1 -8.79 -12.85 -27.41
CA MET A 1 -7.44 -12.27 -27.29
C MET A 1 -6.59 -12.68 -28.48
N PHE A 2 -6.34 -13.97 -28.71
CA PHE A 2 -5.62 -14.43 -29.91
C PHE A 2 -6.26 -13.96 -31.23
N GLU A 3 -7.59 -14.01 -31.33
CA GLU A 3 -8.31 -13.52 -32.51
C GLU A 3 -8.12 -12.03 -32.75
N GLN A 4 -8.17 -11.22 -31.68
CA GLN A 4 -7.95 -9.77 -31.78
C GLN A 4 -6.52 -9.44 -32.22
N ALA A 5 -5.53 -10.20 -31.74
CA ALA A 5 -4.14 -10.06 -32.16
C ALA A 5 -3.93 -10.53 -33.61
N ALA A 6 -4.60 -11.61 -34.02
CA ALA A 6 -4.55 -12.08 -35.41
C ALA A 6 -5.22 -11.07 -36.37
N GLU A 7 -6.36 -10.49 -35.98
CA GLU A 7 -7.06 -9.46 -36.74
C GLU A 7 -6.23 -8.17 -36.88
N SER A 8 -5.52 -7.74 -35.82
CA SER A 8 -4.68 -6.54 -35.90
C SER A 8 -3.50 -6.70 -36.86
N GLU A 9 -3.02 -7.92 -37.05
CA GLU A 9 -1.96 -8.28 -38.01
C GLU A 9 -2.51 -8.66 -39.40
N GLY A 10 -3.83 -8.54 -39.62
CA GLY A 10 -4.47 -8.84 -40.90
C GLY A 10 -4.49 -10.33 -41.26
N LEU A 11 -4.39 -11.23 -40.28
CA LEU A 11 -4.40 -12.68 -40.51
C LEU A 11 -5.82 -13.21 -40.75
N VAL A 12 -5.92 -14.24 -41.60
CA VAL A 12 -7.18 -14.96 -41.84
C VAL A 12 -7.38 -16.01 -40.75
N ILE A 13 -8.44 -15.87 -39.95
CA ILE A 13 -8.76 -16.78 -38.85
C ILE A 13 -9.62 -17.95 -39.36
N ARG A 14 -9.20 -19.19 -39.02
CA ARG A 14 -9.96 -20.43 -39.22
C ARG A 14 -10.20 -21.09 -37.86
N ARG A 15 -11.39 -21.65 -37.64
CA ARG A 15 -11.79 -22.26 -36.37
C ARG A 15 -12.43 -23.63 -36.61
N PRO A 16 -11.99 -24.69 -35.92
CA PRO A 16 -12.67 -25.98 -35.97
C PRO A 16 -13.95 -25.97 -35.12
N ASN A 17 -14.85 -26.91 -35.39
CA ASN A 17 -16.12 -27.04 -34.69
C ASN A 17 -15.95 -27.82 -33.36
N PHE A 18 -15.61 -27.12 -32.29
CA PHE A 18 -15.46 -27.68 -30.95
C PHE A 18 -16.80 -27.71 -30.19
N THR A 19 -17.39 -28.90 -30.02
CA THR A 19 -18.62 -29.10 -29.21
C THR A 19 -18.35 -29.95 -27.98
N LYS A 20 -19.27 -29.91 -27.00
CA LYS A 20 -19.13 -30.68 -25.74
C LYS A 20 -19.18 -32.19 -25.99
N GLU A 21 -19.97 -32.63 -26.97
CA GLU A 21 -20.20 -34.04 -27.30
C GLU A 21 -19.02 -34.63 -28.07
N MET A 22 -18.36 -33.83 -28.92
CA MET A 22 -17.27 -34.28 -29.80
C MET A 22 -15.88 -34.08 -29.19
N GLY A 23 -15.74 -33.21 -28.18
CA GLY A 23 -14.45 -32.89 -27.58
C GLY A 23 -13.52 -32.20 -28.58
N PHE A 24 -12.20 -32.41 -28.45
CA PHE A 24 -11.20 -31.80 -29.34
C PHE A 24 -11.21 -32.43 -30.75
N PRO A 25 -11.53 -31.66 -31.82
CA PRO A 25 -11.72 -32.19 -33.17
C PRO A 25 -10.39 -32.28 -33.93
N LEU A 26 -9.55 -33.24 -33.57
CA LEU A 26 -8.19 -33.39 -34.14
C LEU A 26 -8.17 -33.47 -35.67
N GLN A 27 -9.04 -34.28 -36.28
CA GLN A 27 -9.05 -34.46 -37.74
C GLN A 27 -9.43 -33.16 -38.47
N GLU A 28 -10.42 -32.44 -37.94
CA GLU A 28 -10.85 -31.16 -38.52
C GLU A 28 -9.73 -30.11 -38.45
N VAL A 29 -8.96 -30.08 -37.35
CA VAL A 29 -7.79 -29.22 -37.21
C VAL A 29 -6.76 -29.53 -38.30
N LEU A 30 -6.45 -30.81 -38.53
CA LEU A 30 -5.47 -31.23 -39.53
C LEU A 30 -5.92 -30.90 -40.97
N GLU A 31 -7.21 -31.06 -41.28
CA GLU A 31 -7.78 -30.75 -42.60
C GLU A 31 -7.80 -29.23 -42.89
N MET A 32 -7.89 -28.38 -41.87
CA MET A 32 -7.88 -26.93 -42.04
C MET A 32 -6.49 -26.37 -42.39
N VAL A 33 -5.43 -27.11 -42.08
CA VAL A 33 -4.05 -26.69 -42.32
C VAL A 33 -3.72 -26.76 -43.80
N ASN A 34 -3.17 -25.68 -44.33
CA ASN A 34 -2.78 -25.55 -45.74
C ASN A 34 -1.45 -24.77 -45.84
N PRO A 35 -0.82 -24.67 -47.02
CA PRO A 35 0.47 -23.98 -47.18
C PRO A 35 0.49 -22.50 -46.77
N LYS A 36 -0.67 -21.84 -46.59
CA LYS A 36 -0.77 -20.46 -46.11
C LYS A 36 -0.97 -20.35 -44.59
N THR A 37 -1.15 -21.47 -43.89
CA THR A 37 -1.30 -21.46 -42.42
C THR A 37 0.04 -21.08 -41.79
N SER A 38 0.09 -19.95 -41.09
CA SER A 38 1.30 -19.42 -40.45
C SER A 38 1.38 -19.75 -38.96
N LEU A 39 0.24 -19.87 -38.28
CA LEU A 39 0.15 -20.11 -36.83
C LEU A 39 -1.09 -20.96 -36.50
N ILE A 40 -0.91 -21.96 -35.63
CA ILE A 40 -1.99 -22.70 -34.95
C ILE A 40 -1.90 -22.37 -33.46
N VAL A 41 -3.04 -22.03 -32.82
CA VAL A 41 -3.10 -21.77 -31.38
C VAL A 41 -3.99 -22.81 -30.72
N LEU A 42 -3.45 -23.51 -29.72
CA LEU A 42 -4.12 -24.55 -28.94
C LEU A 42 -4.12 -24.15 -27.46
N SER A 43 -5.28 -23.86 -26.88
CA SER A 43 -5.38 -23.58 -25.43
C SER A 43 -5.55 -24.88 -24.66
N ASN A 44 -4.61 -25.19 -23.77
CA ASN A 44 -4.60 -26.42 -22.98
C ASN A 44 -4.21 -26.16 -21.52
N PRO A 45 -5.15 -26.22 -20.55
CA PRO A 45 -6.61 -26.35 -20.72
C PRO A 45 -7.28 -25.20 -21.49
N ASN A 46 -8.41 -25.49 -22.15
CA ASN A 46 -9.14 -24.52 -22.97
C ASN A 46 -9.96 -23.51 -22.13
N ASN A 47 -10.05 -22.26 -22.61
CA ASN A 47 -10.89 -21.20 -22.03
C ASN A 47 -11.93 -20.77 -23.09
N PRO A 48 -13.26 -20.83 -22.81
CA PRO A 48 -13.91 -20.89 -21.50
C PRO A 48 -14.35 -22.29 -21.02
N THR A 49 -14.09 -23.36 -21.77
CA THR A 49 -14.67 -24.69 -21.48
C THR A 49 -14.00 -25.43 -20.32
N GLY A 50 -12.76 -25.09 -19.98
CA GLY A 50 -11.96 -25.74 -18.93
C GLY A 50 -11.44 -27.14 -19.29
N THR A 51 -11.62 -27.57 -20.54
CA THR A 51 -11.30 -28.93 -21.02
C THR A 51 -9.85 -29.07 -21.47
N GLU A 52 -9.21 -30.20 -21.17
CA GLU A 52 -7.87 -30.53 -21.67
C GLU A 52 -7.90 -31.09 -23.11
N ILE A 53 -6.81 -30.89 -23.83
CA ILE A 53 -6.54 -31.53 -25.12
C ILE A 53 -5.64 -32.75 -24.86
N PRO A 54 -5.98 -33.96 -25.36
CA PRO A 54 -5.11 -35.13 -25.21
C PRO A 54 -3.72 -34.87 -25.78
N ARG A 55 -2.67 -35.24 -25.03
CA ARG A 55 -1.27 -35.01 -25.46
C ARG A 55 -0.98 -35.58 -26.84
N ASP A 56 -1.42 -36.81 -27.11
CA ASP A 56 -1.19 -37.47 -28.41
C ASP A 56 -1.79 -36.67 -29.58
N ALA A 57 -2.92 -36.00 -29.36
CA ALA A 57 -3.53 -35.12 -30.37
C ALA A 57 -2.66 -33.89 -30.63
N ILE A 58 -2.09 -33.27 -29.59
CA ILE A 58 -1.15 -32.15 -29.73
C ILE A 58 0.11 -32.62 -30.47
N MET A 59 0.65 -33.78 -30.12
CA MET A 59 1.82 -34.38 -30.77
C MET A 59 1.56 -34.71 -32.24
N GLU A 60 0.35 -35.14 -32.59
CA GLU A 60 -0.03 -35.41 -33.98
C GLU A 60 -0.09 -34.13 -34.81
N VAL A 61 -0.64 -33.04 -34.26
CA VAL A 61 -0.61 -31.71 -34.90
C VAL A 61 0.83 -31.24 -35.10
N LEU A 62 1.69 -31.39 -34.08
CA LEU A 62 3.11 -31.01 -34.14
C LEU A 62 3.90 -31.75 -35.23
N LYS A 63 3.63 -33.06 -35.41
CA LYS A 63 4.31 -33.88 -36.42
C LYS A 63 3.83 -33.61 -37.84
N LYS A 64 2.54 -33.31 -38.02
CA LYS A 64 1.92 -33.14 -39.34
C LYS A 64 2.00 -31.73 -39.89
N CYS A 65 2.18 -30.71 -39.04
CA CYS A 65 2.17 -29.31 -39.45
C CYS A 65 3.57 -28.70 -39.35
N SER A 66 3.98 -27.92 -40.33
CA SER A 66 5.28 -27.22 -40.34
C SER A 66 5.20 -25.75 -39.87
N CYS A 67 3.99 -25.20 -39.75
CA CYS A 67 3.77 -23.83 -39.26
C CYS A 67 4.00 -23.72 -37.75
N ALA A 68 4.10 -22.48 -37.24
CA ALA A 68 4.23 -22.25 -35.81
C ALA A 68 2.99 -22.79 -35.06
N ILE A 69 3.22 -23.46 -33.94
CA ILE A 69 2.19 -24.00 -33.06
C ILE A 69 2.40 -23.41 -31.67
N LEU A 70 1.46 -22.58 -31.23
CA LEU A 70 1.41 -22.02 -29.89
C LEU A 70 0.47 -22.84 -29.02
N VAL A 71 1.01 -23.51 -28.01
CA VAL A 71 0.23 -24.14 -26.95
C VAL A 71 0.14 -23.17 -25.77
N ASP A 72 -1.07 -22.71 -25.46
CA ASP A 72 -1.36 -21.83 -24.33
C ASP A 72 -1.62 -22.65 -23.07
N GLU A 73 -0.58 -22.74 -22.23
CA GLU A 73 -0.56 -23.43 -20.95
C GLU A 73 -0.78 -22.44 -19.77
N CYS A 74 -1.63 -21.43 -19.95
CA CYS A 74 -1.95 -20.47 -18.87
C CYS A 74 -2.50 -21.10 -17.58
N TYR A 75 -3.00 -22.34 -17.63
CA TYR A 75 -3.54 -23.08 -16.49
C TYR A 75 -2.77 -24.39 -16.21
N PHE A 76 -1.51 -24.49 -16.67
CA PHE A 76 -0.72 -25.72 -16.58
C PHE A 76 -0.57 -26.28 -15.15
N GLU A 77 -0.58 -25.44 -14.12
CA GLU A 77 -0.44 -25.97 -12.77
C GLU A 77 -1.66 -26.82 -12.31
N PHE A 78 -2.79 -26.76 -13.02
CA PHE A 78 -4.02 -27.49 -12.67
C PHE A 78 -4.36 -28.67 -13.60
N MET A 79 -3.56 -28.92 -14.64
CA MET A 79 -3.74 -30.07 -15.54
C MET A 79 -2.83 -31.23 -15.10
N ASP A 80 -3.07 -32.43 -15.64
CA ASP A 80 -2.11 -33.52 -15.52
C ASP A 80 -0.74 -33.07 -16.11
N PRO A 81 0.37 -33.09 -15.34
CA PRO A 81 1.68 -32.72 -15.88
C PRO A 81 2.09 -33.55 -17.10
N SER A 82 1.56 -34.76 -17.24
CA SER A 82 1.79 -35.64 -18.38
C SER A 82 1.15 -35.13 -19.68
N THR A 83 0.17 -34.23 -19.62
CA THR A 83 -0.48 -33.65 -20.81
C THR A 83 0.22 -32.40 -21.34
N SER A 84 1.18 -31.84 -20.60
CA SER A 84 2.01 -30.72 -21.05
C SER A 84 2.99 -31.15 -22.15
N VAL A 85 3.27 -30.23 -23.08
CA VAL A 85 4.26 -30.42 -24.17
C VAL A 85 5.48 -29.52 -24.02
N ALA A 86 5.64 -28.84 -22.89
CA ALA A 86 6.77 -27.94 -22.63
C ALA A 86 8.13 -28.63 -22.72
N ASN A 87 8.21 -29.94 -22.46
CA ASN A 87 9.45 -30.72 -22.57
C ASN A 87 9.83 -31.05 -24.03
N GLU A 88 8.95 -30.80 -25.00
CA GLU A 88 9.15 -31.13 -26.42
C GLU A 88 9.72 -29.95 -27.22
N VAL A 89 9.88 -28.76 -26.60
CA VAL A 89 10.29 -27.52 -27.27
C VAL A 89 11.68 -27.59 -27.91
N GLU A 90 12.57 -28.47 -27.42
CA GLU A 90 13.88 -28.71 -28.03
C GLU A 90 13.78 -29.64 -29.25
N THR A 91 12.81 -30.55 -29.26
CA THR A 91 12.60 -31.56 -30.30
C THR A 91 11.84 -30.99 -31.50
N TYR A 92 10.90 -30.07 -31.27
CA TYR A 92 10.02 -29.52 -32.31
C TYR A 92 10.26 -28.00 -32.47
N PRO A 93 11.03 -27.58 -33.50
CA PRO A 93 11.36 -26.16 -33.72
C PRO A 93 10.16 -25.26 -34.01
N ASN A 94 9.01 -25.83 -34.38
CA ASN A 94 7.78 -25.10 -34.62
C ASN A 94 6.90 -24.96 -33.36
N LEU A 95 7.31 -25.51 -32.21
CA LEU A 95 6.55 -25.45 -30.96
C LEU A 95 6.89 -24.20 -30.14
N PHE A 96 5.84 -23.54 -29.66
CA PHE A 96 5.88 -22.46 -28.68
C PHE A 96 4.92 -22.81 -27.55
N VAL A 97 5.37 -22.70 -26.30
CA VAL A 97 4.51 -22.92 -25.13
C VAL A 97 4.47 -21.65 -24.31
N SER A 98 3.27 -21.11 -24.05
CA SER A 98 3.11 -19.91 -23.22
C SER A 98 2.60 -20.26 -21.83
N ARG A 99 3.15 -19.57 -20.82
CA ARG A 99 2.78 -19.72 -19.41
C ARG A 99 2.68 -18.36 -18.72
N THR A 100 2.04 -18.33 -17.56
CA THR A 100 1.67 -17.07 -16.90
C THR A 100 1.85 -17.10 -15.39
N PHE A 101 2.21 -15.97 -14.81
CA PHE A 101 2.15 -15.75 -13.36
C PHE A 101 0.82 -15.09 -12.93
N SER A 102 -0.10 -14.85 -13.87
CA SER A 102 -1.36 -14.16 -13.59
C SER A 102 -2.41 -15.04 -12.90
N LYS A 103 -2.27 -16.36 -12.95
CA LYS A 103 -3.26 -17.34 -12.48
C LYS A 103 -2.83 -17.93 -11.15
N THR A 104 -2.24 -19.12 -11.18
CA THR A 104 -1.80 -19.91 -10.02
C THR A 104 -0.93 -19.13 -9.04
N TRP A 105 -0.10 -18.23 -9.57
CA TRP A 105 0.86 -17.44 -8.79
C TRP A 105 0.26 -16.16 -8.16
N GLY A 106 -0.99 -15.81 -8.45
CA GLY A 106 -1.69 -14.70 -7.79
C GLY A 106 -1.26 -13.28 -8.21
N PHE A 107 -0.62 -13.11 -9.38
CA PHE A 107 -0.10 -11.82 -9.85
C PHE A 107 -0.75 -11.27 -11.14
N PRO A 108 -2.09 -11.21 -11.29
CA PRO A 108 -2.72 -10.79 -12.54
C PRO A 108 -2.40 -9.34 -12.93
N SER A 109 -2.17 -8.46 -11.95
CA SER A 109 -1.86 -7.04 -12.17
C SER A 109 -0.38 -6.75 -12.43
N LEU A 110 0.53 -7.69 -12.13
CA LEU A 110 1.97 -7.50 -12.38
C LEU A 110 2.35 -7.76 -13.85
N ARG A 111 1.45 -8.33 -14.65
CA ARG A 111 1.57 -8.47 -16.11
C ARG A 111 2.85 -9.18 -16.56
N LEU A 112 3.18 -10.33 -15.98
CA LEU A 112 4.32 -11.14 -16.41
C LEU A 112 3.89 -12.57 -16.79
N GLY A 113 4.32 -12.98 -17.98
CA GLY A 113 4.24 -14.34 -18.51
C GLY A 113 5.54 -14.66 -19.25
N TYR A 114 5.68 -15.90 -19.69
CA TYR A 114 6.88 -16.37 -20.37
C TYR A 114 6.51 -17.36 -21.48
N LEU A 115 7.44 -17.49 -22.43
CA LEU A 115 7.32 -18.37 -23.58
C LEU A 115 8.51 -19.34 -23.58
N LEU A 116 8.25 -20.61 -23.85
CA LEU A 116 9.24 -21.66 -24.02
C LEU A 116 9.25 -22.07 -25.50
N SER A 117 10.43 -22.11 -26.11
CA SER A 117 10.66 -22.54 -27.48
C SER A 117 12.18 -22.77 -27.69
N THR A 118 12.60 -23.12 -28.90
CA THR A 118 14.02 -23.25 -29.25
C THR A 118 14.77 -21.92 -29.09
N GLY A 119 16.08 -21.98 -28.86
CA GLY A 119 16.91 -20.78 -28.69
C GLY A 119 16.88 -19.83 -29.91
N SER A 120 16.77 -20.38 -31.12
CA SER A 120 16.61 -19.59 -32.36
C SER A 120 15.30 -18.80 -32.37
N ASN A 121 14.19 -19.42 -31.97
CA ASN A 121 12.89 -18.78 -31.88
C ASN A 121 12.87 -17.69 -30.80
N VAL A 122 13.43 -17.97 -29.62
CA VAL A 122 13.53 -17.00 -28.52
C VAL A 122 14.38 -15.79 -28.94
N SER A 123 15.49 -16.03 -29.65
CA SER A 123 16.35 -14.96 -30.16
C SER A 123 15.61 -14.08 -31.17
N ALA A 124 14.91 -14.70 -32.13
CA ALA A 124 14.10 -13.97 -33.11
C ALA A 124 12.99 -13.14 -32.47
N LEU A 125 12.28 -13.68 -31.47
CA LEU A 125 11.25 -12.96 -30.74
C LEU A 125 11.81 -11.82 -29.88
N THR A 126 13.04 -11.96 -29.38
CA THR A 126 13.70 -10.91 -28.59
C THR A 126 14.02 -9.69 -29.47
N CYS A 127 14.22 -9.85 -30.78
CA CYS A 127 14.44 -8.74 -31.71
C CYS A 127 13.22 -7.82 -31.89
N VAL A 128 12.00 -8.34 -31.67
CA VAL A 128 10.74 -7.57 -31.80
C VAL A 128 10.15 -7.17 -30.44
N ARG A 129 10.78 -7.62 -29.35
CA ARG A 129 10.36 -7.33 -27.98
C ARG A 129 10.85 -5.94 -27.55
N GLY A 130 10.01 -5.19 -26.83
CA GLY A 130 10.42 -3.90 -26.26
C GLY A 130 11.51 -4.06 -25.19
N PRO A 131 12.48 -3.14 -25.08
CA PRO A 131 13.62 -3.29 -24.17
C PRO A 131 13.26 -3.29 -22.68
N TYR A 132 12.08 -2.78 -22.30
CA TYR A 132 11.64 -2.59 -20.91
C TYR A 132 10.17 -3.00 -20.69
N ASP A 133 9.71 -4.03 -21.38
CA ASP A 133 8.32 -4.52 -21.33
C ASP A 133 7.96 -5.27 -20.03
N ILE A 134 8.95 -5.63 -19.22
CA ILE A 134 8.77 -6.23 -17.90
C ILE A 134 9.06 -5.19 -16.80
N ASN A 135 8.07 -4.93 -15.95
CA ASN A 135 8.24 -4.03 -14.81
C ASN A 135 9.04 -4.68 -13.67
N GLN A 136 9.83 -3.88 -12.96
CA GLN A 136 10.70 -4.37 -11.88
C GLN A 136 9.94 -5.00 -10.71
N LEU A 137 8.70 -4.56 -10.45
CA LEU A 137 7.87 -5.13 -9.38
C LEU A 137 7.46 -6.58 -9.71
N ALA A 138 7.18 -6.88 -10.98
CA ALA A 138 6.90 -8.23 -11.44
C ALA A 138 8.13 -9.14 -11.26
N VAL A 139 9.32 -8.67 -11.63
CA VAL A 139 10.57 -9.42 -11.43
C VAL A 139 10.79 -9.76 -9.95
N VAL A 140 10.68 -8.76 -9.06
CA VAL A 140 10.90 -8.94 -7.62
C VAL A 140 9.83 -9.86 -7.01
N GLY A 141 8.55 -9.63 -7.33
CA GLY A 141 7.43 -10.41 -6.80
C GLY A 141 7.51 -11.87 -7.21
N ILE A 142 7.86 -12.14 -8.47
CA ILE A 142 7.93 -13.50 -9.00
C ILE A 142 9.18 -14.23 -8.52
N LEU A 143 10.35 -13.57 -8.45
CA LEU A 143 11.54 -14.18 -7.86
C LEU A 143 11.33 -14.56 -6.39
N ALA A 144 10.54 -13.77 -5.65
CA ALA A 144 10.16 -14.11 -4.28
C ALA A 144 9.18 -15.30 -4.24
N ALA A 145 8.20 -15.34 -5.14
CA ALA A 145 7.23 -16.43 -5.22
C ALA A 145 7.87 -17.76 -5.64
N LEU A 146 8.82 -17.74 -6.58
CA LEU A 146 9.58 -18.92 -7.02
C LEU A 146 10.39 -19.55 -5.88
N LYS A 147 10.87 -18.75 -4.92
CA LYS A 147 11.55 -19.25 -3.70
C LYS A 147 10.59 -19.96 -2.73
N GLN A 148 9.29 -19.75 -2.87
CA GLN A 148 8.24 -20.37 -2.06
C GLN A 148 7.30 -21.22 -2.92
N ARG A 149 7.83 -21.82 -4.00
CA ARG A 149 7.05 -22.63 -4.94
C ARG A 149 6.25 -23.75 -4.25
N ASP A 150 6.75 -24.29 -3.14
CA ASP A 150 6.08 -25.36 -2.39
C ASP A 150 4.73 -24.91 -1.84
N TYR A 151 4.60 -23.64 -1.42
CA TYR A 151 3.33 -23.04 -0.99
C TYR A 151 2.32 -22.93 -2.15
N VAL A 152 2.80 -22.53 -3.34
CA VAL A 152 1.96 -22.43 -4.54
C VAL A 152 1.49 -23.82 -4.99
N PHE A 153 2.37 -24.83 -4.94
CA PHE A 153 2.01 -26.20 -5.27
C PHE A 153 1.15 -26.88 -4.19
N GLU A 154 1.26 -26.49 -2.93
CA GLU A 154 0.34 -26.91 -1.88
C GLU A 154 -1.06 -26.33 -2.10
N TYR A 155 -1.17 -25.06 -2.51
CA TYR A 155 -2.43 -24.46 -2.94
C TYR A 155 -3.03 -25.21 -4.14
N VAL A 156 -2.22 -25.50 -5.17
CA VAL A 156 -2.66 -26.33 -6.30
C VAL A 156 -3.15 -27.69 -5.80
N ARG A 157 -2.42 -28.36 -4.92
CA ARG A 157 -2.82 -29.66 -4.37
C ARG A 157 -4.13 -29.58 -3.59
N GLU A 158 -4.33 -28.54 -2.78
CA GLU A 158 -5.56 -28.29 -2.04
C GLU A 158 -6.74 -28.03 -2.97
N VAL A 159 -6.51 -27.25 -4.03
CA VAL A 159 -7.48 -27.04 -5.09
C VAL A 159 -7.82 -28.37 -5.73
N MET A 160 -6.81 -29.20 -6.02
CA MET A 160 -6.90 -30.49 -6.73
C MET A 160 -7.32 -31.70 -5.87
N GLU A 161 -7.46 -31.56 -4.54
CA GLU A 161 -7.72 -32.67 -3.62
C GLU A 161 -9.20 -33.11 -3.63
N PRO A 162 -9.49 -34.42 -3.76
CA PRO A 162 -10.84 -34.93 -3.63
C PRO A 162 -11.40 -34.81 -2.21
N TRP A 163 -12.52 -34.12 -2.05
CA TRP A 163 -13.22 -33.97 -0.77
C TRP A 163 -13.91 -35.28 -0.34
N CYS A 164 -13.15 -36.27 0.14
CA CYS A 164 -13.69 -37.45 0.82
C CYS A 164 -12.67 -38.01 1.81
N ASN A 165 -12.91 -37.80 3.11
CA ASN A 165 -12.67 -38.79 4.19
C ASN A 165 -13.13 -38.31 5.59
N GLY A 166 -13.39 -37.01 5.81
CA GLY A 166 -13.91 -36.51 7.09
C GLY A 166 -15.44 -36.49 7.22
N SER A 167 -16.16 -36.35 6.10
CA SER A 167 -17.63 -36.16 6.12
C SER A 167 -18.43 -37.46 6.02
N VAL A 168 -17.79 -38.60 5.73
CA VAL A 168 -18.45 -39.92 5.66
C VAL A 168 -18.74 -40.47 7.07
N ALA A 169 -17.90 -40.17 8.07
CA ALA A 169 -18.14 -40.59 9.46
C ALA A 169 -19.26 -39.80 10.16
N VAL A 170 -19.57 -38.59 9.67
CA VAL A 170 -20.73 -37.80 10.09
C VAL A 170 -22.00 -38.28 9.38
N MET A 171 -21.88 -38.76 8.14
CA MET A 171 -22.99 -39.36 7.37
C MET A 171 -23.43 -40.71 7.94
N GLY A 172 -22.51 -41.56 8.43
CA GLY A 172 -22.88 -42.86 9.05
C GLY A 172 -23.69 -42.74 10.36
N ARG A 173 -23.69 -41.58 11.03
CA ARG A 173 -24.57 -41.32 12.19
C ARG A 173 -25.93 -40.72 11.81
N LEU A 174 -26.09 -40.26 10.58
CA LEU A 174 -27.34 -39.73 10.04
C LEU A 174 -28.16 -40.81 9.30
N GLU A 175 -27.55 -41.94 8.92
CA GLU A 175 -28.22 -43.10 8.31
C GLU A 175 -29.23 -43.81 9.22
N SER A 176 -29.21 -43.59 10.55
CA SER A 176 -30.23 -44.15 11.45
C SER A 176 -31.54 -43.36 11.46
N ASN A 177 -31.66 -42.29 10.67
CA ASN A 177 -32.85 -41.46 10.60
C ASN A 177 -33.61 -41.67 9.26
N PRO A 178 -34.80 -42.29 9.27
CA PRO A 178 -35.50 -42.74 8.04
C PRO A 178 -36.07 -41.61 7.16
N SER A 179 -35.80 -40.34 7.47
CA SER A 179 -36.31 -39.18 6.71
C SER A 179 -35.37 -38.73 5.57
N PHE A 180 -34.23 -39.40 5.35
CA PHE A 180 -33.17 -38.94 4.44
C PHE A 180 -32.80 -39.94 3.33
N SER A 181 -33.66 -40.89 3.00
CA SER A 181 -33.32 -42.03 2.11
C SER A 181 -33.58 -41.82 0.61
N LYS A 182 -33.81 -40.60 0.13
CA LYS A 182 -33.91 -40.34 -1.32
C LYS A 182 -32.99 -39.20 -1.72
N VAL A 183 -31.74 -39.55 -2.01
CA VAL A 183 -30.89 -39.01 -3.09
C VAL A 183 -29.46 -39.46 -2.78
N LEU A 184 -28.98 -40.46 -3.53
CA LEU A 184 -27.68 -40.43 -4.24
C LEU A 184 -27.28 -41.82 -4.77
N TRP A 185 -26.91 -41.87 -6.05
CA TRP A 185 -25.74 -42.63 -6.54
C TRP A 185 -25.08 -41.82 -7.68
N PRO A 186 -23.75 -41.96 -7.95
CA PRO A 186 -22.87 -40.92 -8.49
C PRO A 186 -22.48 -41.12 -9.97
N SER A 187 -21.93 -40.05 -10.57
CA SER A 187 -21.07 -40.15 -11.76
C SER A 187 -19.89 -39.15 -11.68
N PRO A 188 -18.82 -39.38 -12.45
CA PRO A 188 -17.47 -38.92 -12.14
C PRO A 188 -17.05 -37.68 -12.94
N ASP A 189 -17.51 -36.48 -12.54
CA ASP A 189 -17.03 -35.21 -13.14
C ASP A 189 -16.42 -34.30 -12.09
N PHE A 190 -15.40 -34.83 -11.42
CA PHE A 190 -14.76 -34.22 -10.28
C PHE A 190 -13.79 -33.07 -10.64
N HIS A 191 -13.32 -33.00 -11.90
CA HIS A 191 -12.32 -32.02 -12.34
C HIS A 191 -12.86 -30.59 -12.55
N ALA A 192 -14.16 -30.42 -12.83
CA ALA A 192 -14.76 -29.11 -13.09
C ALA A 192 -15.04 -28.32 -11.80
N ALA A 193 -15.36 -29.00 -10.69
CA ALA A 193 -15.56 -28.39 -9.36
C ALA A 193 -14.25 -27.88 -8.74
N LEU A 194 -13.13 -28.42 -9.21
CA LEU A 194 -11.78 -28.19 -8.73
C LEU A 194 -11.22 -26.85 -9.24
N MET A 195 -11.39 -26.56 -10.53
CA MET A 195 -10.99 -25.30 -11.17
C MET A 195 -11.68 -24.06 -10.58
N ALA A 196 -12.87 -24.22 -9.97
CA ALA A 196 -13.58 -23.14 -9.28
C ALA A 196 -12.99 -22.79 -7.90
N ARG A 197 -12.26 -23.73 -7.26
CA ARG A 197 -11.57 -23.50 -5.99
C ARG A 197 -10.22 -22.79 -6.14
N ALA A 198 -9.65 -22.79 -7.34
CA ALA A 198 -8.40 -22.10 -7.70
C ALA A 198 -8.45 -20.57 -7.64
N PHE A 199 -9.54 -19.99 -7.13
CA PHE A 199 -9.65 -18.55 -6.86
C PHE A 199 -9.99 -18.19 -5.41
N VAL A 200 -10.22 -19.17 -4.51
CA VAL A 200 -10.60 -18.88 -3.12
C VAL A 200 -10.03 -19.92 -2.14
N ARG A 201 -8.80 -19.68 -1.66
CA ARG A 201 -8.48 -19.84 -0.23
C ARG A 201 -7.26 -19.03 0.19
N VAL A 202 -7.49 -18.10 1.12
CA VAL A 202 -6.51 -17.72 2.14
C VAL A 202 -6.93 -18.51 3.38
N SER A 203 -6.15 -19.51 3.78
CA SER A 203 -6.42 -20.29 4.98
C SER A 203 -5.46 -19.94 6.14
N PRO A 204 -5.88 -20.19 7.40
CA PRO A 204 -5.29 -19.63 8.61
C PRO A 204 -4.29 -20.58 9.24
N TRP A 205 -3.09 -20.10 9.59
CA TRP A 205 -2.14 -20.89 10.37
C TRP A 205 -2.47 -20.83 11.86
N GLN A 206 -3.06 -21.92 12.38
CA GLN A 206 -3.07 -22.28 13.80
C GLN A 206 -2.08 -23.44 14.04
N ARG A 207 -1.47 -23.41 15.24
CA ARG A 207 -0.45 -24.30 15.81
C ARG A 207 -0.73 -25.80 15.69
N ARG A 208 0.35 -26.60 15.57
CA ARG A 208 0.78 -27.80 16.34
C ARG A 208 2.20 -28.18 15.84
N ASP A 209 3.18 -28.65 16.61
CA ASP A 209 3.15 -29.36 17.89
C ASP A 209 4.47 -29.17 18.69
N PRO A 210 4.51 -29.62 19.97
CA PRO A 210 5.58 -29.40 20.95
C PRO A 210 6.63 -30.52 20.92
N GLY A 211 7.86 -30.20 21.32
CA GLY A 211 8.86 -31.21 21.66
C GLY A 211 10.07 -31.24 20.74
N ALA A 212 11.00 -30.32 20.99
CA ALA A 212 12.42 -30.55 20.74
C ALA A 212 13.20 -29.78 21.82
N TRP A 213 13.13 -30.29 23.06
CA TRP A 213 14.13 -29.99 24.07
C TRP A 213 15.33 -30.90 23.81
N LEU A 214 16.51 -30.32 23.66
CA LEU A 214 17.76 -30.75 24.30
C LEU A 214 18.87 -29.75 23.92
N GLY A 215 19.38 -29.06 24.93
CA GLY A 215 20.44 -28.05 24.79
C GLY A 215 20.62 -27.29 26.09
N CYS A 216 20.90 -28.04 27.15
CA CYS A 216 21.13 -27.55 28.51
C CYS A 216 22.31 -26.56 28.55
N GLY A 217 22.16 -25.52 29.37
CA GLY A 217 23.19 -24.51 29.66
C GLY A 217 22.76 -23.64 30.84
N SER A 218 22.59 -24.29 31.99
CA SER A 218 22.39 -23.67 33.31
C SER A 218 23.60 -22.85 33.73
N VAL A 219 23.41 -21.60 34.19
CA VAL A 219 24.13 -21.05 35.36
C VAL A 219 23.27 -19.97 36.06
N ASP A 220 22.74 -20.37 37.21
CA ASP A 220 22.56 -19.69 38.50
C ASP A 220 22.19 -18.20 38.65
N VAL A 221 21.15 -18.04 39.48
CA VAL A 221 20.71 -16.83 40.18
C VAL A 221 21.56 -16.62 41.44
N MET A 222 22.00 -15.39 41.70
CA MET A 222 22.22 -14.88 43.06
C MET A 222 21.91 -13.36 43.14
N PRO A 223 21.53 -12.84 44.33
CA PRO A 223 20.75 -11.61 44.47
C PRO A 223 21.55 -10.38 44.97
N ASN A 224 20.93 -9.21 44.77
CA ASN A 224 21.13 -7.92 45.47
C ASN A 224 22.56 -7.37 45.66
N ALA A 225 22.86 -6.28 44.95
CA ALA A 225 23.54 -5.13 45.54
C ALA A 225 23.18 -3.86 44.77
N ILE A 226 22.57 -2.91 45.48
CA ILE A 226 22.44 -1.51 45.08
C ILE A 226 23.84 -0.90 45.17
N ASP A 227 24.38 -0.32 44.10
CA ASP A 227 25.26 0.83 44.27
C ASP A 227 25.23 1.81 43.09
N VAL A 228 25.31 3.07 43.47
CA VAL A 228 25.19 4.28 42.68
C VAL A 228 26.55 4.60 42.06
N GLY A 229 26.56 4.81 40.75
CA GLY A 229 27.55 5.68 40.11
C GLY A 229 28.73 5.00 39.43
N VAL A 230 28.63 4.80 38.11
CA VAL A 230 29.82 4.82 37.23
C VAL A 230 29.45 5.49 35.91
N ARG A 231 29.75 6.78 35.78
CA ARG A 231 30.17 7.36 34.49
C ARG A 231 31.62 6.90 34.29
N ARG A 232 31.87 5.90 33.46
CA ARG A 232 33.19 5.67 32.87
C ARG A 232 33.07 5.77 31.35
N GLY A 233 33.97 6.57 30.79
CA GLY A 233 33.86 7.16 29.47
C GLY A 233 33.84 6.13 28.34
N MET A 234 32.85 6.27 27.46
CA MET A 234 32.98 5.79 26.08
C MET A 234 33.75 6.85 25.28
N THR A 235 34.80 6.40 24.59
CA THR A 235 35.58 7.23 23.66
C THR A 235 34.68 7.74 22.52
N SER A 236 34.99 8.91 21.95
CA SER A 236 34.12 9.55 20.92
C SER A 236 33.91 8.71 19.64
N ALA A 237 34.74 7.69 19.41
CA ALA A 237 34.60 6.72 18.34
C ALA A 237 33.51 5.68 18.65
N SER A 238 33.47 5.16 19.88
CA SER A 238 32.43 4.23 20.36
C SER A 238 31.03 4.87 20.30
N GLU A 239 30.93 6.15 20.62
CA GLU A 239 29.68 6.91 20.55
C GLU A 239 29.15 7.11 19.12
N LYS A 240 30.03 7.08 18.10
CA LYS A 240 29.65 7.18 16.68
C LYS A 240 29.13 5.85 16.14
N SER A 241 29.79 4.74 16.48
CA SER A 241 29.38 3.38 16.08
C SER A 241 28.00 3.03 16.65
N HIS A 242 27.74 3.42 17.91
CA HIS A 242 26.44 3.18 18.57
C HIS A 242 25.25 3.81 17.84
N ARG A 243 25.42 4.94 17.13
CA ARG A 243 24.32 5.61 16.43
C ARG A 243 23.79 4.77 15.28
N PHE A 244 24.68 4.19 14.49
CA PHE A 244 24.30 3.37 13.34
C PHE A 244 23.67 2.05 13.78
N VAL A 245 24.17 1.44 14.84
CA VAL A 245 23.57 0.25 15.44
C VAL A 245 22.16 0.55 15.95
N ALA A 246 21.95 1.66 16.66
CA ALA A 246 20.63 2.07 17.14
C ALA A 246 19.64 2.34 15.97
N VAL A 247 20.10 2.97 14.88
CA VAL A 247 19.29 3.17 13.66
C VAL A 247 18.91 1.82 13.05
N ALA A 248 19.86 0.87 12.96
CA ALA A 248 19.59 -0.47 12.48
C ALA A 248 18.57 -1.21 13.37
N CYS A 249 18.59 -1.02 14.69
CA CYS A 249 17.57 -1.57 15.58
C CYS A 249 16.16 -1.06 15.22
N PHE A 250 15.98 0.24 14.95
CA PHE A 250 14.67 0.76 14.53
C PHE A 250 14.21 0.15 13.19
N MET A 251 15.13 -0.03 12.23
CA MET A 251 14.83 -0.73 10.97
C MET A 251 14.42 -2.19 11.20
N LEU A 252 15.09 -2.89 12.11
CA LEU A 252 14.76 -4.28 12.44
C LEU A 252 13.40 -4.38 13.13
N ILE A 253 13.07 -3.45 14.03
CA ILE A 253 11.76 -3.38 14.68
C ILE A 253 10.66 -3.18 13.62
N GLU A 254 10.83 -2.25 12.69
CA GLU A 254 9.90 -2.06 11.57
C GLU A 254 9.72 -3.37 10.78
N LYS A 255 10.82 -3.98 10.33
CA LYS A 255 10.80 -5.22 9.54
C LYS A 255 10.13 -6.37 10.30
N ALA A 256 10.37 -6.50 11.60
CA ALA A 256 9.73 -7.49 12.46
C ALA A 256 8.21 -7.26 12.55
N MET A 257 7.76 -6.01 12.65
CA MET A 257 6.34 -5.69 12.66
C MET A 257 5.69 -5.99 11.30
N VAL A 258 6.38 -5.71 10.19
CA VAL A 258 5.91 -6.11 8.86
C VAL A 258 5.79 -7.63 8.74
N ALA A 259 6.78 -8.37 9.23
CA ALA A 259 6.83 -9.84 9.21
C ALA A 259 5.79 -10.51 10.13
N SER A 260 5.35 -9.83 11.20
CA SER A 260 4.36 -10.37 12.15
C SER A 260 2.95 -10.56 11.58
N GLY A 261 2.68 -10.08 10.37
CA GLY A 261 1.35 -10.12 9.74
C GLY A 261 0.33 -9.14 10.32
N LEU A 262 0.68 -8.44 11.41
CA LEU A 262 -0.13 -7.35 11.98
C LEU A 262 -0.20 -6.12 11.06
N SER A 263 0.71 -6.04 10.09
CA SER A 263 0.74 -5.00 9.05
C SER A 263 -0.53 -4.93 8.20
N LYS A 264 -1.37 -5.97 8.23
CA LYS A 264 -2.71 -5.99 7.62
C LYS A 264 -3.69 -5.00 8.26
N PHE A 265 -3.46 -4.61 9.52
CA PHE A 265 -4.35 -3.72 10.27
C PHE A 265 -3.79 -2.30 10.42
N LEU A 266 -2.48 -2.17 10.57
CA LEU A 266 -1.78 -0.90 10.75
C LEU A 266 -0.42 -0.94 10.05
N PRO A 267 0.06 0.17 9.46
CA PRO A 267 1.41 0.25 8.91
C PRO A 267 2.50 -0.27 9.88
N GLY A 268 3.43 -1.09 9.37
CA GLY A 268 4.48 -1.72 10.19
C GLY A 268 5.34 -0.73 10.97
N THR A 269 5.54 0.48 10.44
CA THR A 269 6.23 1.60 11.12
C THR A 269 5.46 2.12 12.33
N LEU A 270 4.13 2.25 12.24
CA LEU A 270 3.26 2.66 13.35
C LEU A 270 3.17 1.58 14.41
N LEU A 271 3.02 0.32 13.98
CA LEU A 271 3.09 -0.83 14.88
C LEU A 271 4.43 -0.85 15.62
N GLY A 272 5.54 -0.60 14.93
CA GLY A 272 6.88 -0.55 15.53
C GLY A 272 6.99 0.55 16.58
N MET A 273 6.49 1.75 16.26
CA MET A 273 6.46 2.88 17.21
C MET A 273 5.67 2.53 18.47
N PHE A 274 4.43 2.04 18.33
CA PHE A 274 3.57 1.74 19.47
C PHE A 274 4.02 0.50 20.25
N ALA A 275 4.55 -0.53 19.57
CA ALA A 275 5.10 -1.72 20.20
C ALA A 275 6.35 -1.41 21.03
N LEU A 276 7.31 -0.65 20.46
CA LEU A 276 8.50 -0.22 21.20
C LEU A 276 8.11 0.65 22.40
N PHE A 277 7.19 1.59 22.21
CA PHE A 277 6.71 2.44 23.29
C PHE A 277 6.02 1.63 24.41
N GLY A 278 5.11 0.72 24.03
CA GLY A 278 4.40 -0.17 24.94
C GLY A 278 5.35 -1.07 25.72
N PHE A 279 6.33 -1.67 25.04
CA PHE A 279 7.36 -2.51 25.65
C PHE A 279 8.22 -1.75 26.68
N LEU A 280 8.64 -0.52 26.36
CA LEU A 280 9.38 0.30 27.32
C LEU A 280 8.51 0.67 28.52
N LEU A 281 7.22 0.95 28.31
CA LEU A 281 6.28 1.25 29.40
C LEU A 281 6.00 0.04 30.29
N THR A 282 5.84 -1.16 29.73
CA THR A 282 5.59 -2.38 30.50
C THR A 282 6.81 -2.72 31.36
N LEU A 283 8.02 -2.61 30.82
CA LEU A 283 9.26 -2.78 31.59
C LEU A 283 9.42 -1.75 32.73
N ASP A 284 9.11 -0.48 32.46
CA ASP A 284 9.17 0.58 33.48
C ASP A 284 8.08 0.38 34.56
N ALA A 285 6.97 -0.30 34.23
CA ALA A 285 5.89 -0.59 35.17
C ALA A 285 6.06 -1.91 35.94
N SER A 286 6.75 -2.91 35.38
CA SER A 286 6.94 -4.25 35.96
C SER A 286 7.99 -4.31 37.09
N GLY A 287 8.34 -3.18 37.69
CA GLY A 287 9.32 -3.09 38.77
C GLY A 287 10.79 -3.11 38.33
N ASN A 288 11.10 -3.11 37.01
CA ASN A 288 12.48 -3.03 36.49
C ASN A 288 12.74 -1.75 35.66
N PRO A 289 12.68 -0.55 36.29
CA PRO A 289 12.97 0.71 35.60
C PRO A 289 14.42 0.82 35.12
N GLY A 290 15.34 0.03 35.69
CA GLY A 290 16.74 -0.05 35.26
C GLY A 290 16.86 -0.57 33.83
N ALA A 291 16.17 -1.68 33.52
CA ALA A 291 16.17 -2.28 32.18
C ALA A 291 15.56 -1.35 31.12
N ALA A 292 14.40 -0.74 31.40
CA ALA A 292 13.76 0.19 30.47
C ALA A 292 14.66 1.40 30.14
N ASN A 293 15.31 1.98 31.17
CA ASN A 293 16.24 3.09 30.98
C ASN A 293 17.54 2.66 30.28
N ALA A 294 18.00 1.42 30.48
CA ALA A 294 19.17 0.89 29.77
C ALA A 294 18.89 0.77 28.26
N ILE A 295 17.74 0.21 27.87
CA ILE A 295 17.31 0.12 26.47
C ILE A 295 17.13 1.51 25.86
N PHE A 296 16.50 2.44 26.60
CA PHE A 296 16.38 3.83 26.15
C PHE A 296 17.75 4.45 25.87
N ARG A 297 18.71 4.34 26.79
CA ARG A 297 20.07 4.90 26.64
C ARG A 297 20.83 4.28 25.47
N PHE A 298 20.60 3.00 25.19
CA PHE A 298 21.19 2.32 24.05
C PHE A 298 20.66 2.85 22.71
N LEU A 299 19.35 3.08 22.61
CA LEU A 299 18.70 3.53 21.36
C LEU A 299 18.73 5.06 21.17
N GLU A 300 18.88 5.82 22.25
CA GLU A 300 18.86 7.28 22.28
C GLU A 300 19.83 7.95 21.27
N PRO A 301 21.09 7.51 21.08
CA PRO A 301 22.00 8.11 20.10
C PRO A 301 21.47 8.04 18.66
N GLY A 302 20.83 6.93 18.28
CA GLY A 302 20.22 6.76 16.95
C GLY A 302 18.98 7.64 16.79
N TYR A 303 18.12 7.70 17.80
CA TYR A 303 16.93 8.56 17.80
C TYR A 303 17.28 10.04 17.67
N ARG A 304 18.25 10.53 18.46
CA ARG A 304 18.73 11.92 18.38
C ARG A 304 19.34 12.23 17.01
N PHE A 305 20.04 11.26 16.41
CA PHE A 305 20.55 11.40 15.05
C PHE A 305 19.41 11.54 14.03
N LEU A 306 18.42 10.65 14.08
CA LEU A 306 17.28 10.66 13.15
C LEU A 306 16.48 11.95 13.26
N LEU A 307 16.17 12.43 14.47
CA LEU A 307 15.47 13.72 14.66
C LEU A 307 16.27 14.91 14.13
N LYS A 308 17.58 14.93 14.38
CA LYS A 308 18.45 16.04 13.96
C LYS A 308 18.52 16.17 12.44
N TRP A 309 18.51 15.04 11.73
CA TRP A 309 18.64 14.98 10.27
C TRP A 309 17.33 14.77 9.52
N ALA A 310 16.20 14.69 10.23
CA ALA A 310 14.86 14.54 9.65
C ALA A 310 14.62 15.47 8.46
N PRO A 311 15.00 16.77 8.48
CA PRO A 311 14.98 17.66 7.32
C PRO A 311 15.48 17.12 5.99
N VAL A 312 16.62 16.44 6.03
CA VAL A 312 17.24 15.91 4.83
C VAL A 312 16.41 14.76 4.26
N PHE A 313 15.85 13.92 5.12
CA PHE A 313 15.15 12.71 4.69
C PHE A 313 13.83 12.98 3.98
N PHE A 314 13.19 14.11 4.24
CA PHE A 314 11.93 14.48 3.57
C PHE A 314 12.10 15.49 2.43
N THR A 315 13.25 16.15 2.32
CA THR A 315 13.56 17.09 1.21
C THR A 315 13.25 16.47 -0.17
N PRO A 316 13.57 15.19 -0.45
CA PRO A 316 13.22 14.55 -1.72
C PRO A 316 11.74 14.59 -2.09
N ALA A 317 10.83 14.53 -1.11
CA ALA A 317 9.40 14.57 -1.38
C ALA A 317 8.97 15.93 -1.94
N LEU A 318 9.58 17.02 -1.48
CA LEU A 318 9.30 18.38 -1.97
C LEU A 318 10.03 18.69 -3.27
N VAL A 319 11.22 18.13 -3.48
CA VAL A 319 11.97 18.28 -4.74
C VAL A 319 11.18 17.74 -5.92
N LYS A 320 10.34 16.71 -5.69
CA LYS A 320 9.44 16.09 -6.68
C LYS A 320 8.22 16.93 -7.06
N LEU A 321 7.96 18.05 -6.39
CA LEU A 321 6.75 18.85 -6.62
C LEU A 321 6.53 19.25 -8.10
N PRO A 322 7.56 19.63 -8.88
CA PRO A 322 7.41 19.96 -10.31
C PRO A 322 7.00 18.77 -11.19
N LEU A 323 7.11 17.52 -10.70
CA LEU A 323 6.64 16.33 -11.44
C LEU A 323 5.14 16.10 -11.30
N VAL A 324 4.51 16.70 -10.28
CA VAL A 324 3.11 16.42 -9.94
C VAL A 324 2.14 17.30 -10.71
N GLU A 325 2.53 18.52 -11.14
CA GLU A 325 1.61 19.41 -11.85
C GLU A 325 2.26 20.24 -12.96
N GLU A 326 1.66 20.10 -14.15
CA GLU A 326 1.50 21.17 -15.10
C GLU A 326 0.18 21.89 -14.74
N HIS A 327 0.27 23.02 -14.02
CA HIS A 327 -0.80 24.02 -13.73
C HIS A 327 -1.82 23.77 -12.59
N ILE A 328 -1.50 24.23 -11.37
CA ILE A 328 -2.51 24.66 -10.37
C ILE A 328 -3.03 26.05 -10.77
N SER A 329 -4.35 26.24 -10.89
CA SER A 329 -4.91 27.57 -11.12
C SER A 329 -4.72 28.49 -9.90
N GLY A 330 -4.59 29.81 -10.11
CA GLY A 330 -4.46 30.77 -9.00
C GLY A 330 -5.62 30.70 -7.99
N PHE A 331 -6.81 30.29 -8.45
CA PHE A 331 -7.98 30.12 -7.60
C PHE A 331 -7.93 28.85 -6.74
N GLU A 332 -7.43 27.74 -7.27
CA GLU A 332 -7.17 26.52 -6.49
C GLU A 332 -6.09 26.74 -5.44
N PHE A 333 -5.04 27.49 -5.79
CA PHE A 333 -4.03 27.91 -4.83
C PHE A 333 -4.63 28.74 -3.68
N LEU A 334 -5.49 29.70 -4.00
CA LEU A 334 -6.20 30.50 -2.99
C LEU A 334 -7.09 29.61 -2.10
N ARG A 335 -7.84 28.67 -2.68
CA ARG A 335 -8.66 27.72 -1.92
C ARG A 335 -7.80 26.85 -0.99
N LEU A 336 -6.65 26.37 -1.45
CA LEU A 336 -5.69 25.65 -0.59
C LEU A 336 -5.17 26.54 0.54
N ALA A 337 -4.81 27.80 0.25
CA ALA A 337 -4.37 28.75 1.27
C ALA A 337 -5.46 29.00 2.32
N VAL A 338 -6.72 29.20 1.90
CA VAL A 338 -7.87 29.34 2.79
C VAL A 338 -8.06 28.09 3.64
N LEU A 339 -8.03 26.89 3.03
CA LEU A 339 -8.09 25.64 3.76
C LEU A 339 -7.00 25.58 4.82
N ILE A 340 -5.76 25.91 4.45
CA ILE A 340 -4.61 25.79 5.34
C ILE A 340 -4.75 26.73 6.53
N PHE A 341 -4.94 28.03 6.28
CA PHE A 341 -4.96 29.06 7.32
C PHE A 341 -6.30 29.11 8.06
N VAL A 342 -7.41 29.31 7.36
CA VAL A 342 -8.74 29.43 7.99
C VAL A 342 -9.15 28.09 8.59
N GLY A 343 -9.04 27.00 7.82
CA GLY A 343 -9.32 25.66 8.34
C GLY A 343 -8.39 25.26 9.49
N GLY A 344 -7.11 25.67 9.44
CA GLY A 344 -6.15 25.41 10.51
C GLY A 344 -6.51 26.17 11.80
N MET A 345 -6.91 27.44 11.69
CA MET A 345 -7.39 28.23 12.82
C MET A 345 -8.67 27.65 13.43
N LEU A 346 -9.65 27.27 12.61
CA LEU A 346 -10.89 26.64 13.07
C LEU A 346 -10.62 25.33 13.82
N GLN A 347 -9.72 24.50 13.29
CA GLN A 347 -9.33 23.28 13.99
C GLN A 347 -8.58 23.57 15.28
N MET A 348 -7.68 24.56 15.30
CA MET A 348 -6.94 24.92 16.51
C MET A 348 -7.91 25.41 17.61
N ALA A 349 -8.92 26.18 17.23
CA ALA A 349 -10.00 26.57 18.12
C ALA A 349 -10.78 25.35 18.64
N ALA A 350 -11.16 24.44 17.74
CA ALA A 350 -11.88 23.21 18.11
C ALA A 350 -11.07 22.35 19.10
N VAL A 351 -9.79 22.11 18.83
CA VAL A 351 -8.92 21.34 19.71
C VAL A 351 -8.69 22.04 21.05
N ALA A 352 -8.53 23.36 21.05
CA ALA A 352 -8.42 24.12 22.30
C ALA A 352 -9.68 23.98 23.17
N MET A 353 -10.87 24.03 22.55
CA MET A 353 -12.14 23.80 23.25
C MET A 353 -12.26 22.37 23.77
N ILE A 354 -11.86 21.36 22.98
CA ILE A 354 -11.80 19.96 23.39
C ILE A 354 -10.87 19.77 24.59
N ALA A 355 -9.67 20.35 24.54
CA ALA A 355 -8.69 20.29 25.62
C ALA A 355 -9.24 20.90 26.90
N ARG A 356 -9.86 22.08 26.81
CA ARG A 356 -10.49 22.77 27.94
C ARG A 356 -11.66 21.96 28.52
N TRP A 357 -12.50 21.40 27.65
CA TRP A 357 -13.63 20.55 28.06
C TRP A 357 -13.18 19.29 28.80
N LEU A 358 -12.14 18.61 28.29
CA LEU A 358 -11.54 17.45 28.96
C LEU A 358 -10.87 17.84 30.29
N ALA A 359 -10.14 18.96 30.31
CA ALA A 359 -9.47 19.45 31.50
C ALA A 359 -10.47 19.78 32.62
N ASN A 360 -11.63 20.35 32.29
CA ASN A 360 -12.69 20.65 33.27
C ASN A 360 -13.37 19.39 33.84
N ARG A 361 -13.25 18.23 33.18
CA ARG A 361 -13.81 16.95 33.64
C ARG A 361 -12.85 16.12 34.49
N GLU A 362 -11.56 16.44 34.49
CA GLU A 362 -10.59 15.82 35.40
C GLU A 362 -10.76 16.38 36.83
N LYS A 363 -11.56 15.70 37.65
CA LYS A 363 -11.59 15.89 39.11
C LYS A 363 -10.32 15.29 39.72
N GLY A 364 -9.24 16.07 39.76
CA GLY A 364 -8.02 15.76 40.51
C GLY A 364 -7.52 17.04 41.18
N PRO A 365 -6.78 16.96 42.30
CA PRO A 365 -6.25 18.16 42.94
C PRO A 365 -5.45 18.94 41.90
N LEU A 366 -5.86 20.19 41.66
CA LEU A 366 -5.08 21.17 40.93
C LEU A 366 -3.85 21.47 41.79
N LEU A 367 -2.85 20.59 41.75
CA LEU A 367 -1.49 21.01 42.03
C LEU A 367 -1.12 21.92 40.87
N GLU A 368 -1.49 23.18 41.00
CA GLU A 368 -0.89 24.27 40.27
C GLU A 368 0.62 24.02 40.33
N VAL A 369 1.23 23.90 39.14
CA VAL A 369 2.63 24.27 39.06
C VAL A 369 2.61 25.70 39.53
N ALA A 370 3.08 25.96 40.75
CA ALA A 370 3.14 27.29 41.34
C ALA A 370 3.53 28.26 40.22
N ASP A 371 2.70 29.28 40.01
CA ASP A 371 3.03 30.43 39.18
C ASP A 371 4.24 31.11 39.82
N SER A 372 5.43 30.54 39.62
CA SER A 372 6.66 31.28 39.78
C SER A 372 6.68 32.29 38.64
N SER A 373 6.80 33.54 39.06
CA SER A 373 6.90 34.79 38.31
C SER A 373 7.62 34.63 36.96
N PRO A 374 7.29 35.47 35.96
CA PRO A 374 7.92 35.41 34.64
C PRO A 374 9.43 35.34 34.78
N VAL A 375 9.97 34.17 34.46
CA VAL A 375 11.40 33.92 34.50
C VAL A 375 12.00 34.87 33.48
N SER A 376 12.79 35.83 33.96
CA SER A 376 13.56 36.73 33.10
C SER A 376 14.31 35.91 32.04
N PRO A 377 14.44 36.40 30.79
CA PRO A 377 14.97 35.63 29.67
C PRO A 377 16.39 35.07 29.85
N ASP A 378 17.09 35.44 30.93
CA ASP A 378 18.47 35.05 31.21
C ASP A 378 18.67 33.83 32.12
N SER A 379 17.65 33.22 32.71
CA SER A 379 17.85 32.04 33.58
C SER A 379 17.38 30.72 32.97
N SER A 380 17.66 30.52 31.67
CA SER A 380 17.63 29.16 31.10
C SER A 380 18.64 28.26 31.83
N PRO A 381 18.31 27.02 32.22
CA PRO A 381 19.30 26.06 32.65
C PRO A 381 20.28 25.86 31.48
N LYS A 382 21.56 26.17 31.70
CA LYS A 382 22.68 25.95 30.77
C LYS A 382 22.96 24.44 30.56
N SER A 383 21.94 23.64 30.27
CA SER A 383 22.09 22.23 29.96
C SER A 383 22.06 22.06 28.44
N ASP A 384 23.20 21.61 27.87
CA ASP A 384 23.39 21.23 26.46
C ASP A 384 22.54 20.00 26.02
N LYS A 385 21.44 19.71 26.71
CA LYS A 385 20.66 18.46 26.62
C LYS A 385 19.23 18.67 26.11
N GLU A 386 18.97 19.72 25.34
CA GLU A 386 17.70 19.80 24.61
C GLU A 386 17.76 18.90 23.36
N PRO A 387 16.72 18.10 23.09
CA PRO A 387 16.65 17.25 21.89
C PRO A 387 16.44 18.06 20.61
N TYR A 388 16.05 19.33 20.73
CA TYR A 388 15.90 20.25 19.60
C TYR A 388 17.16 21.09 19.44
N PRO A 389 17.70 21.26 18.23
CA PRO A 389 18.74 22.25 18.00
C PRO A 389 18.18 23.63 18.37
N ARG A 390 18.80 24.31 19.34
CA ARG A 390 18.47 25.70 19.64
C ARG A 390 18.51 26.50 18.33
N PRO A 391 17.44 27.23 17.97
CA PRO A 391 17.47 28.11 16.82
C PRO A 391 18.64 29.08 16.96
N GLY A 392 19.52 29.13 15.96
CA GLY A 392 20.53 30.20 15.88
C GLY A 392 21.97 29.89 16.29
N ARG A 393 22.34 28.68 16.73
CA ARG A 393 23.78 28.32 16.76
C ARG A 393 24.21 27.84 15.37
N PRO A 394 25.10 28.57 14.65
CA PRO A 394 25.65 28.08 13.39
C PRO A 394 26.39 26.76 13.63
N PHE A 395 26.42 25.89 12.61
CA PHE A 395 27.21 24.66 12.70
C PHE A 395 28.66 25.04 13.01
N LYS A 396 29.27 24.36 13.99
CA LYS A 396 30.60 24.72 14.54
C LYS A 396 31.61 24.91 13.38
N ARG A 397 32.35 26.03 13.36
CA ARG A 397 33.39 26.40 12.36
C ARG A 397 34.36 25.25 12.02
N ARG A 398 34.55 24.29 12.93
CA ARG A 398 35.30 23.04 12.72
C ARG A 398 34.79 22.14 11.57
N TRP A 399 33.56 22.31 11.09
CA TRP A 399 33.00 21.49 10.00
C TRP A 399 33.17 22.12 8.61
N LEU A 400 33.67 23.36 8.53
CA LEU A 400 33.94 24.04 7.25
C LEU A 400 34.80 23.22 6.28
N PRO A 401 35.88 22.53 6.72
CA PRO A 401 36.69 21.69 5.82
C PRO A 401 35.92 20.52 5.23
N VAL A 402 35.01 19.92 6.01
CA VAL A 402 34.16 18.81 5.56
C VAL A 402 33.17 19.30 4.50
N TYR A 403 32.62 20.50 4.67
CA TYR A 403 31.72 21.10 3.68
C TYR A 403 32.46 21.52 2.40
N GLY A 404 33.68 22.06 2.55
CA GLY A 404 34.58 22.32 1.43
C GLY A 404 34.87 21.04 0.65
N LEU A 405 35.15 19.93 1.33
CA LEU A 405 35.36 18.64 0.69
C LEU A 405 34.12 18.13 -0.05
N ILE A 406 32.93 18.19 0.57
CA ILE A 406 31.67 17.80 -0.10
C ILE A 406 31.42 18.65 -1.35
N MET A 407 31.70 19.95 -1.27
CA MET A 407 31.57 20.87 -2.41
C MET A 407 32.57 20.55 -3.52
N LEU A 408 33.84 20.29 -3.19
CA LEU A 408 34.86 19.89 -4.17
C LEU A 408 34.50 18.56 -4.84
N VAL A 409 34.02 17.58 -4.08
CA VAL A 409 33.55 16.29 -4.62
C VAL A 409 32.35 16.51 -5.54
N ALA A 410 31.37 17.33 -5.15
CA ALA A 410 30.22 17.64 -6.01
C ALA A 410 30.65 18.34 -7.31
N LEU A 411 31.54 19.32 -7.25
CA LEU A 411 32.07 20.00 -8.45
C LEU A 411 32.87 19.05 -9.34
N GLY A 412 33.69 18.18 -8.75
CA GLY A 412 34.43 17.15 -9.47
C GLY A 412 33.51 16.14 -10.17
N LEU A 413 32.45 15.69 -9.50
CA LEU A 413 31.45 14.79 -10.09
C LEU A 413 30.65 15.48 -11.21
N LEU A 414 30.32 16.76 -11.06
CA LEU A 414 29.65 17.55 -12.11
C LEU A 414 30.51 17.67 -13.37
N HIS A 415 31.83 17.84 -13.21
CA HIS A 415 32.73 18.05 -14.34
C HIS A 415 33.23 16.74 -14.97
N PHE A 416 33.59 15.73 -14.16
CA PHE A 416 34.26 14.50 -14.60
C PHE A 416 33.40 13.24 -14.53
N GLY A 417 32.24 13.27 -13.86
CA GLY A 417 31.43 12.08 -13.59
C GLY A 417 30.26 11.85 -14.57
N ARG A 418 30.27 12.47 -15.75
CA ARG A 418 29.08 12.59 -16.61
C ARG A 418 28.58 11.26 -17.19
N ASP A 419 29.49 10.36 -17.53
CA ASP A 419 29.15 9.11 -18.22
C ASP A 419 28.63 8.00 -17.28
N SER A 420 28.58 8.28 -15.97
CA SER A 420 28.24 7.28 -14.95
C SER A 420 26.97 7.65 -14.17
N PRO A 421 25.91 6.83 -14.24
CA PRO A 421 24.70 7.01 -13.42
C PRO A 421 25.00 7.04 -11.91
N SER A 422 26.04 6.32 -11.48
CA SER A 422 26.49 6.32 -10.08
C SER A 422 27.05 7.68 -9.65
N CYS A 423 27.73 8.37 -10.56
CA CYS A 423 28.26 9.71 -10.33
C CYS A 423 27.15 10.76 -10.30
N GLU A 424 26.12 10.64 -11.14
CA GLU A 424 24.90 11.47 -11.09
C GLU A 424 24.24 11.36 -9.71
N ILE A 425 24.03 10.13 -9.21
CA ILE A 425 23.44 9.89 -7.88
C ILE A 425 24.32 10.49 -6.78
N ALA A 426 25.64 10.25 -6.82
CA ALA A 426 26.58 10.77 -5.84
C ALA A 426 26.61 12.30 -5.81
N TYR A 427 26.58 12.95 -6.98
CA TYR A 427 26.49 14.40 -7.11
C TYR A 427 25.20 14.93 -6.46
N MET A 428 24.05 14.35 -6.81
CA MET A 428 22.76 14.80 -6.28
C MET A 428 22.65 14.63 -4.77
N LEU A 429 23.22 13.56 -4.20
CA LEU A 429 23.32 13.35 -2.75
C LEU A 429 24.20 14.41 -2.08
N CYS A 430 25.42 14.64 -2.61
CA CYS A 430 26.35 15.62 -2.08
C CYS A 430 25.78 17.04 -2.15
N ALA A 431 25.20 17.42 -3.29
CA ALA A 431 24.63 18.76 -3.49
C ALA A 431 23.40 19.00 -2.60
N SER A 432 22.51 18.02 -2.47
CA SER A 432 21.33 18.13 -1.59
C SER A 432 21.73 18.21 -0.11
N LEU A 433 22.75 17.45 0.31
CA LEU A 433 23.29 17.52 1.67
C LEU A 433 23.95 18.87 1.94
N LEU A 434 24.74 19.37 0.98
CA LEU A 434 25.41 20.67 1.07
C LEU A 434 24.39 21.81 1.16
N ALA A 435 23.34 21.80 0.32
CA ALA A 435 22.25 22.77 0.34
C ALA A 435 21.57 22.85 1.72
N PHE A 436 21.25 21.70 2.31
CA PHE A 436 20.67 21.65 3.65
C PHE A 436 21.64 22.20 4.72
N VAL A 437 22.91 21.82 4.66
CA VAL A 437 23.93 22.29 5.60
C VAL A 437 24.10 23.81 5.52
N LEU A 438 24.15 24.37 4.32
CA LEU A 438 24.25 25.81 4.09
C LEU A 438 22.99 26.53 4.61
N GLY A 439 21.80 26.01 4.31
CA GLY A 439 20.55 26.52 4.86
C GLY A 439 20.51 26.50 6.39
N ASN A 440 21.02 25.42 7.00
CA ASN A 440 21.13 25.32 8.44
C ASN A 440 22.32 26.11 9.03
N SER A 441 23.15 26.72 8.21
CA SER A 441 24.24 27.60 8.66
C SER A 441 23.84 29.08 8.63
N MET A 442 22.65 29.40 8.10
CA MET A 442 22.14 30.77 8.05
C MET A 442 21.93 31.39 9.45
N PRO A 443 22.03 32.72 9.60
CA PRO A 443 21.71 33.42 10.84
C PRO A 443 20.28 33.15 11.32
N ALA A 444 20.02 33.27 12.63
CA ALA A 444 18.71 32.97 13.23
C ALA A 444 17.55 33.76 12.58
N LYS A 445 17.75 35.05 12.33
CA LYS A 445 16.77 35.93 11.64
C LYS A 445 16.49 35.50 10.19
N ALA A 446 17.49 34.94 9.50
CA ALA A 446 17.30 34.41 8.16
C ALA A 446 16.52 33.09 8.20
N LYS A 447 16.81 32.21 9.19
CA LYS A 447 16.10 30.93 9.36
C LYS A 447 14.62 31.05 9.71
N SER A 448 14.22 32.13 10.39
CA SER A 448 12.82 32.40 10.69
C SER A 448 12.00 32.78 9.44
N ILE A 449 12.67 33.19 8.36
CA ILE A 449 12.04 33.58 7.08
C ILE A 449 12.26 32.49 6.03
N PHE A 450 13.49 31.99 5.91
CA PHE A 450 13.92 30.91 5.03
C PHE A 450 14.24 29.65 5.83
N HIS A 451 13.23 28.79 6.01
CA HIS A 451 13.43 27.54 6.73
C HIS A 451 14.48 26.65 6.01
N PRO A 452 15.38 25.93 6.72
CA PRO A 452 16.44 25.11 6.12
C PRO A 452 15.95 24.05 5.11
N ILE A 453 14.69 23.63 5.21
CA ILE A 453 14.02 22.76 4.24
C ILE A 453 13.95 23.42 2.87
N PHE A 454 13.49 24.67 2.79
CA PHE A 454 13.37 25.38 1.53
C PHE A 454 14.73 25.62 0.90
N ALA A 455 15.75 25.93 1.71
CA ALA A 455 17.13 25.99 1.24
C ALA A 455 17.61 24.64 0.67
N GLY A 456 17.25 23.53 1.31
CA GLY A 456 17.50 22.17 0.79
C GLY A 456 16.81 21.93 -0.56
N VAL A 457 15.52 22.24 -0.67
CA VAL A 457 14.73 22.06 -1.92
C VAL A 457 15.28 22.93 -3.05
N LEU A 458 15.48 24.23 -2.81
CA LEU A 458 16.02 25.16 -3.80
C LEU A 458 17.43 24.77 -4.25
N GLY A 459 18.27 24.35 -3.30
CA GLY A 459 19.61 23.88 -3.64
C GLY A 459 19.60 22.56 -4.41
N SER A 460 18.69 21.63 -4.12
CA SER A 460 18.48 20.43 -4.93
C SER A 460 17.98 20.76 -6.33
N TRP A 461 17.03 21.69 -6.49
CA TRP A 461 16.61 22.15 -7.82
C TRP A 461 17.74 22.84 -8.58
N LEU A 462 18.55 23.67 -7.92
CA LEU A 462 19.72 24.27 -8.54
C LEU A 462 20.73 23.20 -8.98
N ALA A 463 20.99 22.19 -8.15
CA ALA A 463 21.88 21.08 -8.51
C ALA A 463 21.37 20.29 -9.72
N LEU A 464 20.07 19.96 -9.73
CA LEU A 464 19.41 19.30 -10.85
C LEU A 464 19.48 20.15 -12.14
N ALA A 465 19.29 21.46 -12.02
CA ALA A 465 19.38 22.39 -13.15
C ALA A 465 20.82 22.52 -13.68
N LEU A 466 21.82 22.60 -12.80
CA LEU A 466 23.23 22.64 -13.20
C LEU A 466 23.67 21.35 -13.88
N TRP A 467 23.20 20.20 -13.41
CA TRP A 467 23.43 18.92 -14.08
C TRP A 467 22.76 18.87 -15.45
N ALA A 468 21.47 19.25 -15.53
CA ALA A 468 20.73 19.29 -16.79
C ALA A 468 21.32 20.29 -17.81
N GLN A 469 21.86 21.42 -17.37
CA GLN A 469 22.52 22.37 -18.27
C GLN A 469 23.82 21.83 -18.88
N GLN A 470 24.47 20.87 -18.23
CA GLN A 470 25.69 20.23 -18.75
C GLN A 470 25.41 18.95 -19.54
N ASP A 471 24.15 18.50 -19.55
CA ASP A 471 23.68 17.35 -20.29
C ASP A 471 22.86 17.84 -21.50
N GLU A 472 23.46 17.85 -22.68
CA GLU A 472 22.79 18.33 -23.91
C GLU A 472 21.59 17.46 -24.33
N THR A 473 21.42 16.28 -23.72
CA THR A 473 20.41 15.29 -24.13
C THR A 473 19.17 15.27 -23.25
N ARG A 474 19.25 15.73 -21.99
CA ARG A 474 18.18 15.62 -21.00
C ARG A 474 17.73 16.97 -20.45
N SER A 475 16.43 17.20 -20.46
CA SER A 475 15.79 18.34 -19.82
C SER A 475 15.81 18.25 -18.28
N PHE A 476 15.62 19.38 -17.60
CA PHE A 476 15.48 19.43 -16.13
C PHE A 476 14.42 18.43 -15.60
N ARG A 477 13.30 18.27 -16.33
CA ARG A 477 12.23 17.35 -15.95
C ARG A 477 12.70 15.90 -15.99
N GLU A 478 13.46 15.51 -17.01
CA GLU A 478 13.98 14.14 -17.16
C GLU A 478 15.04 13.83 -16.09
N VAL A 479 15.94 14.77 -15.79
CA VAL A 479 16.90 14.62 -14.68
C VAL A 479 16.15 14.52 -13.34
N LEU A 480 15.08 15.29 -13.14
CA LEU A 480 14.24 15.21 -11.95
C LEU A 480 13.49 13.85 -11.85
N VAL A 481 13.11 13.24 -12.98
CA VAL A 481 12.58 11.86 -13.02
C VAL A 481 13.66 10.87 -12.58
N THR A 482 14.90 11.00 -13.05
CA THR A 482 16.04 10.16 -12.63
C THR A 482 16.33 10.29 -11.14
N TYR A 483 16.34 11.52 -10.60
CA TYR A 483 16.45 11.78 -9.17
C TYR A 483 15.38 11.04 -8.35
N SER A 484 14.19 10.87 -8.95
CA SER A 484 13.00 10.34 -8.31
C SER A 484 12.82 8.82 -8.47
N SER A 485 13.57 8.20 -9.39
CA SER A 485 13.44 6.81 -9.79
C SER A 485 13.94 5.84 -8.70
N PRO A 486 13.50 4.56 -8.69
CA PRO A 486 14.04 3.54 -7.80
C PRO A 486 15.56 3.38 -8.00
N GLY A 487 16.36 3.78 -7.00
CA GLY A 487 17.82 3.82 -7.08
C GLY A 487 18.41 5.23 -7.23
N GLY A 488 17.58 6.23 -7.53
CA GLY A 488 17.97 7.64 -7.54
C GLY A 488 18.28 8.22 -6.15
N ALA A 489 18.87 9.41 -6.13
CA ALA A 489 19.25 10.09 -4.89
C ALA A 489 18.06 10.38 -3.96
N GLY A 490 16.87 10.65 -4.51
CA GLY A 490 15.68 10.93 -3.73
C GLY A 490 15.25 9.78 -2.81
N PRO A 491 14.99 8.56 -3.35
CA PRO A 491 14.67 7.39 -2.54
C PRO A 491 15.75 7.04 -1.50
N LEU A 492 17.03 7.16 -1.86
CA LEU A 492 18.15 6.91 -0.94
C LEU A 492 18.11 7.84 0.28
N MET A 493 17.85 9.13 0.08
CA MET A 493 17.69 10.09 1.18
C MET A 493 16.45 9.80 2.03
N SER A 494 15.38 9.30 1.42
CA SER A 494 14.11 9.01 2.11
C SER A 494 14.09 7.68 2.88
N MET A 495 15.10 6.82 2.71
CA MET A 495 15.18 5.49 3.35
C MET A 495 15.12 5.54 4.88
N LEU A 496 15.53 6.66 5.49
CA LEU A 496 15.53 6.86 6.94
C LEU A 496 14.22 7.43 7.51
N LEU A 497 13.19 7.63 6.68
CA LEU A 497 11.88 8.10 7.14
C LEU A 497 11.14 7.06 7.98
N ASN A 498 11.18 5.78 7.59
CA ASN A 498 10.49 4.72 8.31
C ASN A 498 11.08 4.47 9.71
N PRO A 499 12.42 4.31 9.88
CA PRO A 499 13.05 4.19 11.19
C PRO A 499 12.84 5.41 12.08
N LEU A 500 12.75 6.61 11.48
CA LEU A 500 12.44 7.84 12.20
C LEU A 500 11.06 7.78 12.86
N VAL A 501 10.04 7.21 12.20
CA VAL A 501 8.70 7.01 12.81
C VAL A 501 8.78 6.09 14.02
N VAL A 502 9.47 4.94 13.90
CA VAL A 502 9.65 4.01 15.02
C VAL A 502 10.39 4.69 16.19
N ALA A 503 11.41 5.50 15.89
CA ALA A 503 12.18 6.23 16.89
C ALA A 503 11.36 7.26 17.68
N LEU A 504 10.23 7.76 17.18
CA LEU A 504 9.33 8.65 17.92
C LEU A 504 8.74 7.99 19.19
N ALA A 505 8.80 6.65 19.30
CA ALA A 505 8.50 5.93 20.54
C ALA A 505 9.35 6.41 21.71
N LEU A 506 10.62 6.77 21.47
CA LEU A 506 11.52 7.26 22.51
C LEU A 506 11.15 8.67 22.95
N LEU A 507 10.62 9.52 22.07
CA LEU A 507 10.11 10.84 22.45
C LEU A 507 8.93 10.70 23.43
N LEU A 508 8.01 9.75 23.16
CA LEU A 508 6.90 9.45 24.06
C LEU A 508 7.40 8.89 25.41
N PHE A 509 8.37 7.98 25.37
CA PHE A 509 8.93 7.37 26.58
C PHE A 509 9.76 8.34 27.44
N GLU A 510 10.51 9.25 26.82
CA GLU A 510 11.24 10.32 27.51
C GLU A 510 10.28 11.19 28.33
N ARG A 511 9.08 11.42 27.82
CA ARG A 511 8.03 12.25 28.44
C ARG A 511 6.98 11.43 29.21
N ARG A 512 7.23 10.16 29.49
CA ARG A 512 6.27 9.23 30.13
C ARG A 512 5.71 9.70 31.48
N LYS A 513 6.48 10.43 32.28
CA LYS A 513 6.01 10.95 33.58
C LYS A 513 4.86 11.95 33.38
N LEU A 514 5.04 12.87 32.43
CA LEU A 514 4.01 13.84 32.06
C LEU A 514 2.80 13.14 31.45
N LEU A 515 3.04 12.18 30.55
CA LEU A 515 1.97 11.39 29.94
C LEU A 515 1.18 10.58 30.98
N ARG A 516 1.83 9.99 31.99
CA ARG A 516 1.15 9.26 33.08
C ARG A 516 0.28 10.18 33.92
N ARG A 517 0.76 11.39 34.23
CA ARG A 517 0.05 12.37 35.05
C ARG A 517 -1.22 12.86 34.37
N ASP A 518 -1.10 13.36 33.15
CA ASP A 518 -2.19 14.04 32.43
C ASP A 518 -2.76 13.16 31.30
N ARG A 519 -2.80 11.82 31.52
CA ARG A 519 -3.08 10.84 30.46
C ARG A 519 -4.42 11.03 29.77
N LYS A 520 -5.50 11.32 30.51
CA LYS A 520 -6.84 11.42 29.91
C LYS A 520 -6.93 12.69 29.07
N LEU A 521 -6.39 13.79 29.59
CA LEU A 521 -6.29 15.04 28.84
C LEU A 521 -5.46 14.90 27.57
N ILE A 522 -4.22 14.38 27.65
CA ILE A 522 -3.31 14.29 26.49
C ILE A 522 -3.84 13.30 25.44
N ILE A 523 -4.17 12.07 25.85
CA ILE A 523 -4.64 11.04 24.91
C ILE A 523 -6.01 11.41 24.35
N GLY A 524 -6.94 11.87 25.20
CA GLY A 524 -8.28 12.27 24.78
C GLY A 524 -8.25 13.43 23.78
N THR A 525 -7.46 14.47 24.06
CA THR A 525 -7.31 15.61 23.13
C THR A 525 -6.65 15.18 21.82
N SER A 526 -5.65 14.30 21.87
CA SER A 526 -4.97 13.82 20.67
C SER A 526 -5.88 12.98 19.76
N LEU A 527 -6.70 12.09 20.34
CA LEU A 527 -7.65 11.25 19.59
C LEU A 527 -8.78 12.10 18.98
N LEU A 528 -9.41 12.95 19.78
CA LEU A 528 -10.48 13.82 19.30
C LEU A 528 -9.95 14.88 18.32
N GLY A 529 -8.73 15.37 18.55
CA GLY A 529 -8.04 16.28 17.63
C GLY A 529 -7.72 15.62 16.29
N ALA A 530 -7.32 14.34 16.29
CA ALA A 530 -7.13 13.57 15.05
C ALA A 530 -8.45 13.41 14.27
N VAL A 531 -9.54 13.04 14.95
CA VAL A 531 -10.88 12.95 14.32
C VAL A 531 -11.32 14.30 13.75
N SER A 532 -11.22 15.37 14.54
CA SER A 532 -11.51 16.73 14.10
C SER A 532 -10.65 17.14 12.90
N GLY A 533 -9.37 16.76 12.90
CA GLY A 533 -8.45 17.09 11.82
C GLY A 533 -8.73 16.36 10.52
N ILE A 534 -9.00 15.06 10.59
CA ILE A 534 -9.35 14.23 9.44
C ILE A 534 -10.63 14.76 8.79
N PHE A 535 -11.74 14.77 9.54
CA PHE A 535 -13.05 15.06 8.98
C PHE A 535 -13.30 16.56 8.78
N GLY A 536 -12.77 17.41 9.67
CA GLY A 536 -12.84 18.86 9.51
C GLY A 536 -12.10 19.33 8.27
N THR A 537 -10.95 18.74 7.95
CA THR A 537 -10.22 19.06 6.71
C THR A 537 -10.94 18.55 5.48
N ALA A 538 -11.44 17.31 5.51
CA ALA A 538 -12.22 16.76 4.40
C ALA A 538 -13.47 17.59 4.10
N LEU A 539 -14.20 18.01 5.15
CA LEU A 539 -15.37 18.87 5.03
C LEU A 539 -15.00 20.26 4.50
N MET A 540 -13.93 20.88 5.01
CA MET A 540 -13.44 22.16 4.51
C MET A 540 -13.02 22.08 3.04
N ALA A 541 -12.33 21.01 2.64
CA ALA A 541 -11.97 20.78 1.25
C ALA A 541 -13.21 20.65 0.35
N ARG A 542 -14.29 20.02 0.86
CA ARG A 542 -15.57 19.95 0.17
C ARG A 542 -16.25 21.31 0.05
N LEU A 543 -16.30 22.09 1.12
CA LEU A 543 -16.88 23.43 1.13
C LEU A 543 -16.17 24.38 0.15
N LEU A 544 -14.85 24.25 0.06
CA LEU A 544 -14.02 25.02 -0.87
C LEU A 544 -14.01 24.46 -2.30
N GLN A 545 -14.70 23.34 -2.54
CA GLN A 545 -14.80 22.68 -3.84
C GLN A 545 -13.42 22.38 -4.44
N LEU A 546 -12.48 21.90 -3.62
CA LEU A 546 -11.16 21.48 -4.08
C LEU A 546 -11.25 20.18 -4.88
N PRO A 547 -10.62 20.06 -6.06
CA PRO A 547 -10.65 18.83 -6.82
C PRO A 547 -9.95 17.70 -6.05
N GLY A 548 -10.41 16.45 -6.26
CA GLY A 548 -9.91 15.27 -5.55
C GLY A 548 -8.37 15.14 -5.44
N PRO A 549 -7.58 15.40 -6.51
CA PRO A 549 -6.13 15.33 -6.46
C PRO A 549 -5.49 16.37 -5.52
N LEU A 550 -6.12 17.54 -5.33
CA LEU A 550 -5.67 18.59 -4.40
C LEU A 550 -6.27 18.41 -3.00
N ALA A 551 -7.47 17.84 -2.90
CA ALA A 551 -8.17 17.65 -1.64
C ALA A 551 -7.57 16.50 -0.81
N LYS A 552 -7.30 15.33 -1.42
CA LYS A 552 -6.77 14.15 -0.70
C LYS A 552 -5.45 14.43 0.03
N PRO A 553 -4.44 15.12 -0.55
CA PRO A 553 -3.18 15.41 0.14
C PRO A 553 -3.33 16.25 1.41
N THR A 554 -4.42 17.00 1.56
CA THR A 554 -4.65 17.88 2.71
C THR A 554 -5.04 17.14 3.99
N VAL A 555 -5.58 15.92 3.90
CA VAL A 555 -6.05 15.16 5.09
C VAL A 555 -4.92 14.92 6.10
N GLY A 556 -3.71 14.66 5.61
CA GLY A 556 -2.51 14.45 6.44
C GLY A 556 -1.79 15.72 6.88
N ARG A 557 -2.30 16.92 6.61
CA ARG A 557 -1.53 18.18 6.70
C ARG A 557 -1.07 18.57 8.11
N TYR A 558 -1.68 18.04 9.17
CA TYR A 558 -1.26 18.30 10.55
C TYR A 558 -0.36 17.20 11.12
N CYS A 559 -0.12 16.14 10.34
CA CYS A 559 0.79 15.09 10.73
C CYS A 559 2.24 15.54 10.56
N THR A 560 3.17 14.89 11.26
CA THR A 560 4.58 14.96 10.86
C THR A 560 4.75 14.40 9.45
N ALA A 561 5.68 14.92 8.65
CA ALA A 561 5.85 14.49 7.26
C ALA A 561 5.95 12.95 7.07
N PRO A 562 6.67 12.19 7.91
CA PRO A 562 6.68 10.74 7.81
C PRO A 562 5.29 10.08 8.02
N LEU A 563 4.52 10.58 8.99
CA LEU A 563 3.16 10.07 9.27
C LEU A 563 2.14 10.55 8.24
N ALA A 564 2.32 11.75 7.69
CA ALA A 564 1.51 12.29 6.61
C ALA A 564 1.67 11.45 5.33
N LEU A 565 2.89 10.99 5.03
CA LEU A 565 3.13 10.08 3.90
C LEU A 565 2.43 8.74 4.09
N ALA A 566 2.36 8.22 5.32
CA ALA A 566 1.55 7.03 5.62
C ALA A 566 0.05 7.29 5.38
N VAL A 567 -0.46 8.45 5.83
CA VAL A 567 -1.84 8.88 5.54
C VAL A 567 -2.08 8.97 4.04
N ALA A 568 -1.15 9.57 3.28
CA ALA A 568 -1.27 9.73 1.83
C ALA A 568 -1.37 8.37 1.13
N GLY A 569 -0.56 7.39 1.53
CA GLY A 569 -0.64 6.02 1.02
C GLY A 569 -2.01 5.38 1.25
N ASN A 570 -2.58 5.57 2.44
CA ASN A 570 -3.88 4.98 2.82
C ASN A 570 -5.06 5.50 1.98
N ILE A 571 -5.01 6.75 1.50
CA ILE A 571 -6.10 7.37 0.72
C ILE A 571 -5.73 7.65 -0.74
N SER A 572 -4.60 7.08 -1.22
CA SER A 572 -4.08 7.29 -2.58
C SER A 572 -3.89 8.77 -2.95
N ALA A 573 -3.28 9.55 -2.05
CA ALA A 573 -2.92 10.96 -2.27
C ALA A 573 -1.50 11.11 -2.82
N SER A 574 -1.24 12.24 -3.49
CA SER A 574 0.08 12.59 -4.01
C SER A 574 1.10 12.86 -2.88
N PRO A 575 2.19 12.08 -2.77
CA PRO A 575 3.19 12.25 -1.71
C PRO A 575 3.86 13.64 -1.68
N PRO A 576 4.29 14.22 -2.82
CA PRO A 576 4.89 15.56 -2.84
C PRO A 576 3.94 16.65 -2.34
N LEU A 577 2.68 16.63 -2.79
CA LEU A 577 1.66 17.59 -2.33
C LEU A 577 1.37 17.40 -0.85
N THR A 578 1.30 16.16 -0.34
CA THR A 578 1.07 15.93 1.09
C THR A 578 2.17 16.56 1.95
N VAL A 579 3.45 16.38 1.58
CA VAL A 579 4.55 16.99 2.34
C VAL A 579 4.52 18.52 2.22
N ALA A 580 4.16 19.08 1.06
CA ALA A 580 3.95 20.51 0.91
C ALA A 580 2.85 21.04 1.82
N MET A 581 1.71 20.34 1.91
CA MET A 581 0.59 20.70 2.80
C MET A 581 0.99 20.64 4.28
N VAL A 582 1.82 19.67 4.66
CA VAL A 582 2.38 19.58 6.02
C VAL A 582 3.20 20.81 6.35
N VAL A 583 4.20 21.13 5.51
CA VAL A 583 5.08 22.28 5.74
C VAL A 583 4.28 23.59 5.77
N ALA A 584 3.32 23.75 4.86
CA ALA A 584 2.45 24.92 4.82
C ALA A 584 1.60 25.07 6.10
N SER A 585 1.07 23.97 6.64
CA SER A 585 0.29 23.99 7.88
C SER A 585 1.13 24.36 9.12
N GLY A 586 2.44 24.16 9.08
CA GLY A 586 3.36 24.66 10.10
C GLY A 586 3.32 26.17 10.30
N PHE A 587 3.10 26.94 9.23
CA PHE A 587 3.02 28.40 9.31
C PHE A 587 1.80 28.90 10.07
N VAL A 588 0.71 28.10 10.17
CA VAL A 588 -0.45 28.44 10.99
C VAL A 588 -0.05 28.58 12.46
N GLY A 589 0.86 27.73 12.96
CA GLY A 589 1.35 27.81 14.34
C GLY A 589 2.29 28.98 14.60
N ILE A 590 2.99 29.46 13.58
CA ILE A 590 3.87 30.62 13.70
C ILE A 590 3.04 31.91 13.70
N PHE A 591 2.14 32.07 12.74
CA PHE A 591 1.47 33.35 12.50
C PHE A 591 0.11 33.50 13.19
N ALA A 592 -0.63 32.40 13.37
CA ALA A 592 -2.02 32.47 13.84
C ALA A 592 -2.22 31.98 15.28
N ALA A 593 -1.36 31.10 15.81
CA ALA A 593 -1.62 30.43 17.08
C ALA A 593 -1.71 31.37 18.28
N GLN A 594 -0.69 32.20 18.53
CA GLN A 594 -0.68 33.13 19.66
C GLN A 594 -1.87 34.11 19.64
N PRO A 595 -2.13 34.86 18.55
CA PRO A 595 -3.25 35.81 18.53
C PRO A 595 -4.62 35.13 18.56
N LEU A 596 -4.76 33.92 18.02
CA LEU A 596 -6.02 33.17 18.08
C LEU A 596 -6.31 32.66 19.49
N LEU A 597 -5.35 31.99 20.12
CA LEU A 597 -5.53 31.41 21.46
C LEU A 597 -5.74 32.48 22.54
N ALA A 598 -5.11 33.66 22.37
CA ALA A 598 -5.39 34.82 23.21
C ALA A 598 -6.84 35.30 23.07
N ARG A 599 -7.35 35.42 21.83
CA ARG A 599 -8.77 35.80 21.59
C ARG A 599 -9.77 34.78 22.13
N LEU A 600 -9.44 33.50 22.06
CA LEU A 600 -10.24 32.41 22.63
C LEU A 600 -10.09 32.26 24.15
N GLN A 601 -9.30 33.14 24.79
CA GLN A 601 -9.04 33.14 26.24
C GLN A 601 -8.49 31.79 26.75
N VAL A 602 -7.63 31.13 25.96
CA VAL A 602 -6.98 29.88 26.34
C VAL A 602 -5.73 30.21 27.18
N THR A 603 -5.94 30.37 28.48
CA THR A 603 -4.89 30.86 29.40
C THR A 603 -3.92 29.77 29.86
N LYS A 604 -4.36 28.52 29.98
CA LYS A 604 -3.53 27.44 30.53
C LYS A 604 -2.53 26.90 29.50
N SER A 605 -1.24 26.84 29.86
CA SER A 605 -0.17 26.34 28.97
C SER A 605 -0.42 24.91 28.47
N ARG A 606 -1.09 24.06 29.27
CA ARG A 606 -1.45 22.69 28.88
C ARG A 606 -2.36 22.67 27.66
N GLU A 607 -3.41 23.49 27.69
CA GLU A 607 -4.41 23.60 26.62
C GLU A 607 -3.81 24.21 25.36
N ARG A 608 -3.00 25.28 25.51
CA ARG A 608 -2.25 25.91 24.41
C ARG A 608 -1.33 24.92 23.70
N GLY A 609 -0.56 24.15 24.49
CA GLY A 609 0.34 23.13 23.98
C GLY A 609 -0.39 22.05 23.19
N LEU A 610 -1.48 21.50 23.73
CA LEU A 610 -2.27 20.48 23.05
C LEU A 610 -2.92 20.99 21.75
N ALA A 611 -3.47 22.22 21.77
CA ALA A 611 -4.10 22.83 20.59
C ALA A 611 -3.11 23.04 19.43
N ILE A 612 -1.91 23.54 19.74
CA ILE A 612 -0.87 23.76 18.74
C ILE A 612 -0.30 22.42 18.26
N GLY A 613 -0.05 21.47 19.17
CA GLY A 613 0.48 20.15 18.81
C GLY A 613 -0.43 19.39 17.84
N ALA A 614 -1.75 19.48 17.99
CA ALA A 614 -2.68 18.80 17.10
C ALA A 614 -2.83 19.43 15.69
N VAL A 615 -2.32 20.65 15.47
CA VAL A 615 -2.58 21.43 14.24
C VAL A 615 -1.30 21.89 13.56
N SER A 616 -0.33 22.41 14.29
CA SER A 616 0.90 22.94 13.72
C SER A 616 2.08 22.20 14.30
N HIS A 617 2.47 21.13 13.59
CA HIS A 617 3.55 20.16 13.84
C HIS A 617 4.80 20.69 14.60
N VAL A 618 5.99 20.45 14.06
CA VAL A 618 7.26 20.94 14.60
C VAL A 618 7.35 22.49 14.60
N LEU A 619 6.88 23.18 13.55
CA LEU A 619 7.04 24.64 13.44
C LEU A 619 6.22 25.42 14.48
N GLY A 620 4.98 25.00 14.74
CA GLY A 620 4.16 25.57 15.82
C GLY A 620 4.70 25.23 17.21
N THR A 621 5.26 24.04 17.40
CA THR A 621 5.93 23.69 18.66
C THR A 621 7.17 24.55 18.92
N VAL A 622 7.89 24.94 17.87
CA VAL A 622 9.03 25.88 17.99
C VAL A 622 8.55 27.30 18.27
N SER A 623 7.45 27.76 17.66
CA SER A 623 6.90 29.09 17.96
C SER A 623 6.48 29.20 19.42
N LEU A 624 5.88 28.14 20.00
CA LEU A 624 5.53 28.05 21.42
C LEU A 624 6.71 28.33 22.36
N ALA A 625 7.91 27.85 22.03
CA ALA A 625 9.08 28.03 22.87
C ALA A 625 9.46 29.51 23.08
N SER A 626 9.00 30.41 22.19
CA SER A 626 9.27 31.85 22.29
C SER A 626 8.34 32.62 23.22
N TRP A 627 7.15 32.09 23.53
CA TRP A 627 6.13 32.82 24.31
C TRP A 627 5.38 31.99 25.36
N ASP A 628 5.52 30.66 25.37
CA ASP A 628 4.96 29.75 26.39
C ASP A 628 5.76 28.44 26.46
N GLU A 629 6.97 28.51 27.02
CA GLU A 629 7.87 27.37 27.15
C GLU A 629 7.23 26.17 27.90
N LYS A 630 6.37 26.45 28.89
CA LYS A 630 5.66 25.43 29.68
C LYS A 630 4.71 24.58 28.83
N ALA A 631 4.25 25.09 27.69
CA ALA A 631 3.36 24.38 26.76
C ALA A 631 4.09 23.42 25.80
N VAL A 632 5.39 23.62 25.57
CA VAL A 632 6.19 22.86 24.59
C VAL A 632 6.12 21.35 24.80
N PRO A 633 6.21 20.80 26.03
CA PRO A 633 6.11 19.35 26.25
C PRO A 633 4.74 18.75 25.88
N TYR A 634 3.66 19.50 26.09
CA TYR A 634 2.30 19.07 25.73
C TYR A 634 2.11 19.08 24.22
N SER A 635 2.62 20.12 23.55
CA SER A 635 2.64 20.18 22.08
C SER A 635 3.41 19.01 21.49
N ALA A 636 4.58 18.71 22.06
CA ALA A 636 5.42 17.60 21.61
C ALA A 636 4.74 16.24 21.71
N LEU A 637 4.06 15.96 22.83
CA LEU A 637 3.31 14.72 23.02
C LEU A 637 2.07 14.68 22.11
N CYS A 638 1.32 15.78 22.03
CA CYS A 638 0.09 15.83 21.27
C CYS A 638 0.33 15.68 19.78
N PHE A 639 1.34 16.33 19.21
CA PHE A 639 1.59 16.18 17.77
C PHE A 639 1.94 14.74 17.40
N VAL A 640 2.75 14.03 18.21
CA VAL A 640 3.11 12.62 17.93
C VAL A 640 1.88 11.73 18.02
N LEU A 641 1.10 11.87 19.11
CA LEU A 641 -0.07 11.03 19.35
C LEU A 641 -1.18 11.34 18.34
N ALA A 642 -1.50 12.61 18.09
CA ALA A 642 -2.51 13.01 17.11
C ALA A 642 -2.12 12.60 15.68
N SER A 643 -0.84 12.74 15.30
CA SER A 643 -0.36 12.26 13.99
C SER A 643 -0.44 10.74 13.89
N GLY A 644 -0.03 10.02 14.93
CA GLY A 644 -0.10 8.56 14.98
C GLY A 644 -1.53 8.04 14.93
N SER A 645 -2.44 8.69 15.67
CA SER A 645 -3.87 8.43 15.63
C SER A 645 -4.48 8.75 14.27
N THR A 646 -4.07 9.83 13.62
CA THR A 646 -4.54 10.19 12.27
C THR A 646 -4.14 9.13 11.25
N ALA A 647 -2.87 8.72 11.26
CA ALA A 647 -2.38 7.65 10.40
C ALA A 647 -3.05 6.30 10.71
N ALA A 648 -3.29 5.98 11.99
CA ALA A 648 -4.00 4.79 12.40
C ALA A 648 -5.47 4.79 11.93
N PHE A 649 -6.22 5.88 12.17
CA PHE A 649 -7.62 5.99 11.75
C PHE A 649 -7.77 5.92 10.24
N THR A 650 -6.92 6.63 9.49
CA THR A 650 -6.94 6.56 8.02
C THR A 650 -6.52 5.20 7.47
N SER A 651 -5.91 4.33 8.27
CA SER A 651 -5.63 2.93 7.87
C SER A 651 -6.86 2.03 7.97
N LEU A 652 -7.92 2.46 8.67
CA LEU A 652 -9.15 1.69 8.84
C LEU A 652 -10.03 1.83 7.58
N PRO A 653 -10.45 0.73 6.93
CA PRO A 653 -11.27 0.79 5.72
C PRO A 653 -12.57 1.61 5.84
N PRO A 654 -13.33 1.56 6.96
CA PRO A 654 -14.53 2.39 7.12
C PRO A 654 -14.24 3.89 7.12
N VAL A 655 -13.10 4.29 7.71
CA VAL A 655 -12.68 5.70 7.76
C VAL A 655 -12.22 6.15 6.37
N GLN A 656 -11.51 5.31 5.63
CA GLN A 656 -11.12 5.59 4.23
C GLN A 656 -12.35 5.79 3.35
N ALA A 657 -13.34 4.89 3.42
CA ALA A 657 -14.58 4.98 2.67
C ALA A 657 -15.34 6.28 2.99
N LEU A 658 -15.48 6.60 4.28
CA LEU A 658 -16.13 7.82 4.72
C LEU A 658 -15.37 9.08 4.25
N LEU A 659 -14.04 9.08 4.32
CA LEU A 659 -13.22 10.20 3.84
C LEU A 659 -13.37 10.43 2.35
N LEU A 660 -13.33 9.36 1.56
CA LEU A 660 -13.49 9.43 0.10
C LEU A 660 -14.91 9.84 -0.30
N TRP A 661 -15.92 9.57 0.54
CA TRP A 661 -17.28 10.05 0.35
C TRP A 661 -17.43 11.55 0.66
N ILE A 662 -16.76 12.05 1.71
CA ILE A 662 -16.79 13.48 2.08
C ILE A 662 -16.00 14.31 1.08
N LEU A 663 -14.78 13.89 0.74
CA LEU A 663 -13.90 14.61 -0.18
C LEU A 663 -14.60 14.76 -1.55
N PRO A 664 -14.41 15.90 -2.25
CA PRO A 664 -14.98 16.09 -3.57
C PRO A 664 -14.60 14.94 -4.50
N ALA A 665 -15.61 14.27 -5.03
CA ALA A 665 -15.43 13.20 -5.97
C ALA A 665 -14.73 13.76 -7.22
N CYS A 666 -13.59 13.19 -7.60
CA CYS A 666 -13.39 12.91 -9.03
C CYS A 666 -14.53 12.00 -9.45
N ASP A 667 -15.06 12.13 -10.67
CA ASP A 667 -16.18 11.40 -11.30
C ASP A 667 -16.11 9.85 -11.26
N ILE A 668 -15.96 9.28 -10.07
CA ILE A 668 -15.71 7.88 -9.78
C ILE A 668 -16.43 7.55 -8.45
N LEU A 669 -17.67 8.01 -8.29
CA LEU A 669 -18.53 7.63 -7.16
C LEU A 669 -19.04 6.17 -7.30
N VAL A 670 -18.76 5.49 -8.42
CA VAL A 670 -19.29 4.16 -8.76
C VAL A 670 -18.35 3.01 -8.34
N SER A 671 -17.05 3.22 -8.17
CA SER A 671 -16.11 2.10 -7.96
C SER A 671 -15.97 1.64 -6.50
N HIS A 672 -16.14 2.52 -5.52
CA HIS A 672 -15.82 2.20 -4.11
C HIS A 672 -17.01 1.79 -3.25
N LEU A 673 -18.25 2.12 -3.64
CA LEU A 673 -19.44 1.51 -3.03
C LEU A 673 -19.51 -0.01 -3.32
N GLY A 674 -18.92 -0.45 -4.43
CA GLY A 674 -18.87 -1.87 -4.81
C GLY A 674 -18.10 -2.75 -3.83
N VAL A 675 -17.09 -2.24 -3.12
CA VAL A 675 -16.23 -3.08 -2.26
C VAL A 675 -16.87 -3.42 -0.92
N LEU A 676 -17.64 -2.48 -0.33
CA LEU A 676 -18.39 -2.70 0.91
C LEU A 676 -19.69 -3.49 0.66
N LEU A 677 -20.36 -3.28 -0.48
CA LEU A 677 -21.47 -4.15 -0.88
C LEU A 677 -20.97 -5.58 -1.17
N ASN A 678 -19.82 -5.75 -1.84
CA ASN A 678 -19.29 -7.07 -2.19
C ASN A 678 -18.98 -7.98 -0.99
N PHE A 679 -18.61 -7.43 0.17
CA PHE A 679 -18.32 -8.27 1.35
C PHE A 679 -19.60 -8.84 1.99
N CYS A 680 -20.70 -8.10 1.96
CA CYS A 680 -22.00 -8.59 2.42
C CYS A 680 -22.70 -9.43 1.34
N THR A 681 -22.64 -9.02 0.06
CA THR A 681 -23.21 -9.83 -1.02
C THR A 681 -22.47 -11.14 -1.19
N PHE A 682 -21.14 -11.28 -1.02
CA PHE A 682 -20.46 -12.56 -1.32
C PHE A 682 -20.99 -13.75 -0.49
N TRP A 683 -21.33 -13.54 0.78
CA TRP A 683 -21.93 -14.60 1.61
C TRP A 683 -23.40 -14.83 1.28
N THR A 684 -24.14 -13.79 0.88
CA THR A 684 -25.51 -13.94 0.36
C THR A 684 -25.54 -14.53 -1.07
N PHE A 685 -24.53 -14.28 -1.91
CA PHE A 685 -24.45 -14.62 -3.34
C PHE A 685 -24.13 -16.10 -3.53
N ALA A 686 -23.31 -16.70 -2.66
CA ALA A 686 -23.12 -18.15 -2.61
C ALA A 686 -24.41 -18.87 -2.18
N LEU A 687 -25.10 -18.35 -1.16
CA LEU A 687 -26.43 -18.82 -0.73
C LEU A 687 -27.50 -18.65 -1.82
N PHE A 688 -27.43 -17.59 -2.63
CA PHE A 688 -28.37 -17.35 -3.73
C PHE A 688 -28.08 -18.18 -4.97
N LEU A 689 -26.83 -18.44 -5.34
CA LEU A 689 -26.49 -19.27 -6.51
C LEU A 689 -26.96 -20.71 -6.34
N ASP A 690 -26.87 -21.27 -5.13
CA ASP A 690 -27.38 -22.61 -4.80
C ASP A 690 -28.90 -22.74 -4.99
N GLN A 691 -29.66 -21.64 -4.95
CA GLN A 691 -31.11 -21.64 -5.12
C GLN A 691 -31.57 -21.08 -6.48
N SER A 692 -30.90 -20.04 -6.98
CA SER A 692 -31.29 -19.28 -8.17
C SER A 692 -30.90 -19.99 -9.47
N LYS A 693 -29.78 -20.73 -9.47
CA LYS A 693 -29.34 -21.50 -10.63
C LYS A 693 -30.28 -22.69 -10.89
N PRO A 694 -30.58 -23.57 -9.91
CA PRO A 694 -31.57 -24.63 -10.13
C PRO A 694 -32.94 -24.09 -10.55
N LEU A 695 -33.39 -22.99 -9.94
CA LEU A 695 -34.65 -22.33 -10.29
C LEU A 695 -34.72 -21.94 -11.78
N PHE A 696 -33.67 -21.31 -12.30
CA PHE A 696 -33.64 -20.86 -13.69
C PHE A 696 -33.37 -22.00 -14.67
N GLU A 697 -32.51 -22.97 -14.32
CA GLU A 697 -32.30 -24.17 -15.13
C GLU A 697 -33.57 -25.01 -15.23
N ASP A 698 -34.35 -25.13 -14.16
CA ASP A 698 -35.64 -25.83 -14.17
C ASP A 698 -36.66 -25.11 -15.05
N PHE A 699 -36.68 -23.77 -15.03
CA PHE A 699 -37.50 -22.98 -15.95
C PHE A 699 -37.13 -23.27 -17.42
N LEU A 700 -35.83 -23.22 -17.76
CA LEU A 700 -35.35 -23.49 -19.12
C LEU A 700 -35.68 -24.93 -19.54
N LYS A 701 -35.46 -25.93 -18.67
CA LYS A 701 -35.80 -27.34 -18.92
C LYS A 701 -37.30 -27.53 -19.15
N LYS A 702 -38.16 -26.93 -18.32
CA LYS A 702 -39.63 -27.02 -18.47
C LYS A 702 -40.12 -26.43 -19.78
N ARG A 703 -39.46 -25.40 -20.30
CA ARG A 703 -39.78 -24.75 -21.57
C ARG A 703 -39.04 -25.36 -22.77
N GLY A 704 -38.20 -26.38 -22.57
CA GLY A 704 -37.43 -27.02 -23.64
C GLY A 704 -36.39 -26.09 -24.28
N ILE A 705 -35.93 -25.06 -23.56
CA ILE A 705 -34.96 -24.09 -24.05
C ILE A 705 -33.56 -24.69 -23.89
N GLU A 706 -32.82 -24.80 -24.98
CA GLU A 706 -31.46 -25.34 -24.98
C GLU A 706 -30.49 -24.36 -24.29
N PHE A 707 -29.60 -24.89 -23.45
CA PHE A 707 -28.59 -24.10 -22.78
C PHE A 707 -27.32 -24.91 -22.51
N TRP A 708 -26.19 -24.22 -22.35
CA TRP A 708 -24.94 -24.85 -21.95
C TRP A 708 -24.90 -25.07 -20.44
N PRO A 709 -24.69 -26.30 -19.97
CA PRO A 709 -24.41 -26.55 -18.56
C PRO A 709 -23.20 -25.72 -18.15
N THR A 710 -23.39 -24.85 -17.16
CA THR A 710 -22.42 -23.82 -16.80
C THR A 710 -21.92 -24.03 -15.38
N ALA A 711 -20.61 -23.88 -15.18
CA ALA A 711 -20.00 -23.76 -13.86
C ALA A 711 -19.76 -22.27 -13.47
N ALA A 712 -20.06 -21.34 -14.37
CA ALA A 712 -19.86 -19.91 -14.18
C ALA A 712 -21.08 -19.22 -13.52
N ASN A 713 -20.94 -17.94 -13.19
CA ASN A 713 -22.01 -17.08 -12.64
C ASN A 713 -23.01 -16.56 -13.69
N PHE A 714 -23.08 -17.23 -14.83
CA PHE A 714 -24.00 -16.95 -15.92
C PHE A 714 -24.29 -18.24 -16.67
N ILE A 715 -25.41 -18.26 -17.37
CA ILE A 715 -25.85 -19.34 -18.26
C ILE A 715 -26.01 -18.80 -19.67
N PHE A 716 -25.70 -19.61 -20.66
CA PHE A 716 -25.87 -19.25 -22.06
C PHE A 716 -26.95 -20.12 -22.68
N CYS A 717 -28.00 -19.48 -23.17
CA CYS A 717 -29.26 -20.11 -23.58
C CYS A 717 -29.66 -19.70 -25.01
N TYR A 718 -30.34 -20.60 -25.71
CA TYR A 718 -30.80 -20.41 -27.08
C TYR A 718 -32.31 -20.24 -27.13
N PHE A 719 -32.75 -18.99 -27.22
CA PHE A 719 -34.16 -18.64 -27.41
C PHE A 719 -34.47 -18.52 -28.91
N SER A 720 -35.73 -18.72 -29.31
CA SER A 720 -36.19 -18.62 -30.70
C SER A 720 -36.05 -17.21 -31.29
N GLU A 721 -36.33 -16.16 -30.50
CA GLU A 721 -36.22 -14.75 -30.92
C GLU A 721 -35.33 -13.95 -29.95
N PRO A 722 -34.01 -14.20 -29.89
CA PRO A 722 -33.14 -13.68 -28.84
C PRO A 722 -32.99 -12.14 -28.88
N VAL A 723 -33.07 -11.53 -30.07
CA VAL A 723 -32.98 -10.06 -30.26
C VAL A 723 -34.24 -9.36 -29.75
N ARG A 724 -35.41 -9.92 -30.06
CA ARG A 724 -36.71 -9.37 -29.61
C ARG A 724 -36.85 -9.54 -28.10
N LEU A 725 -36.50 -10.71 -27.57
CA LEU A 725 -36.54 -11.00 -26.15
C LEU A 725 -35.58 -10.09 -25.37
N GLU A 726 -34.36 -9.86 -25.86
CA GLU A 726 -33.42 -8.93 -25.23
C GLU A 726 -33.96 -7.49 -25.22
N SER A 727 -34.53 -7.03 -26.33
CA SER A 727 -35.12 -5.68 -26.44
C SER A 727 -36.30 -5.51 -25.48
N ALA A 728 -37.21 -6.49 -25.41
CA ALA A 728 -38.37 -6.46 -24.52
C ALA A 728 -37.99 -6.59 -23.04
N LEU A 729 -36.98 -7.39 -22.70
CA LEU A 729 -36.43 -7.46 -21.35
C LEU A 729 -35.76 -6.13 -20.96
N ARG A 730 -35.05 -5.50 -21.89
CA ARG A 730 -34.41 -4.20 -21.68
C ARG A 730 -35.43 -3.08 -21.42
N GLU A 731 -36.56 -3.08 -22.13
CA GLU A 731 -37.68 -2.15 -21.87
C GLU A 731 -38.28 -2.33 -20.45
N ARG A 732 -38.22 -3.55 -19.92
CA ARG A 732 -38.62 -3.88 -18.55
C ARG A 732 -37.49 -3.67 -17.52
N GLY A 733 -36.37 -3.06 -17.92
CA GLY A 733 -35.22 -2.79 -17.05
C GLY A 733 -34.33 -4.00 -16.75
N ILE A 734 -34.50 -5.11 -17.47
CA ILE A 734 -33.74 -6.36 -17.31
C ILE A 734 -32.68 -6.44 -18.41
N LEU A 735 -31.41 -6.36 -18.04
CA LEU A 735 -30.29 -6.42 -18.98
C LEU A 735 -29.74 -7.84 -19.11
N VAL A 736 -29.82 -8.41 -20.31
CA VAL A 736 -29.20 -9.68 -20.69
C VAL A 736 -28.21 -9.44 -21.83
N ARG A 737 -27.21 -10.31 -21.99
CA ARG A 737 -26.13 -10.08 -22.95
C ARG A 737 -26.27 -11.00 -24.17
N PRO A 738 -26.58 -10.47 -25.36
CA PRO A 738 -26.59 -11.26 -26.58
C PRO A 738 -25.15 -11.64 -26.96
N LYS A 739 -24.93 -12.91 -27.29
CA LYS A 739 -23.62 -13.47 -27.64
C LYS A 739 -23.82 -14.53 -28.71
N LYS A 740 -22.94 -14.56 -29.71
CA LYS A 740 -22.89 -15.65 -30.69
C LYS A 740 -22.03 -16.78 -30.15
N ASP A 741 -22.45 -18.02 -30.40
CA ASP A 741 -21.65 -19.21 -30.14
C ASP A 741 -20.62 -19.46 -31.25
N HIS A 742 -19.91 -20.59 -31.16
CA HIS A 742 -18.90 -21.00 -32.14
C HIS A 742 -19.48 -21.25 -33.55
N LYS A 743 -20.78 -21.53 -33.68
CA LYS A 743 -21.50 -21.69 -34.96
C LYS A 743 -22.12 -20.37 -35.45
N GLY A 744 -21.90 -19.27 -34.74
CA GLY A 744 -22.49 -17.98 -35.06
C GLY A 744 -23.96 -17.83 -34.67
N VAL A 745 -24.54 -18.83 -34.00
CA VAL A 745 -25.92 -18.83 -33.52
C VAL A 745 -26.01 -17.85 -32.35
N LEU A 746 -26.94 -16.91 -32.46
CA LEU A 746 -27.14 -15.88 -31.45
C LEU A 746 -27.95 -16.45 -30.28
N GLY A 747 -27.38 -16.42 -29.09
CA GLY A 747 -28.07 -16.75 -27.84
C GLY A 747 -28.01 -15.59 -26.85
N LEU A 748 -28.62 -15.80 -25.67
CA LEU A 748 -28.57 -14.85 -24.57
C LEU A 748 -27.74 -15.42 -23.42
N ARG A 749 -26.76 -14.65 -22.98
CA ARG A 749 -26.01 -14.89 -21.75
C ARG A 749 -26.71 -14.17 -20.60
N VAL A 750 -27.32 -14.95 -19.72
CA VAL A 750 -28.07 -14.47 -18.56
C VAL A 750 -27.21 -14.68 -17.32
N SER A 751 -26.96 -13.60 -16.57
CA SER A 751 -26.23 -13.67 -15.30
C SER A 751 -27.19 -14.00 -14.16
N PHE A 752 -26.76 -14.84 -13.21
CA PHE A 752 -27.60 -15.17 -12.06
C PHE A 752 -27.60 -14.04 -11.03
N GLY A 753 -28.79 -13.60 -10.62
CA GLY A 753 -29.04 -12.66 -9.51
C GLY A 753 -29.53 -13.36 -8.23
N THR A 754 -30.19 -12.64 -7.32
CA THR A 754 -30.88 -13.23 -6.17
C THR A 754 -32.09 -14.07 -6.59
N VAL A 755 -32.65 -14.88 -5.69
CA VAL A 755 -33.83 -15.73 -5.99
C VAL A 755 -35.02 -14.88 -6.44
N GLU A 756 -35.26 -13.74 -5.78
CA GLU A 756 -36.34 -12.81 -6.14
C GLU A 756 -36.09 -12.17 -7.51
N GLN A 757 -34.85 -11.78 -7.81
CA GLN A 757 -34.48 -11.25 -9.12
C GLN A 757 -34.63 -12.31 -10.21
N MET A 758 -34.22 -13.55 -9.95
CA MET A 758 -34.41 -14.63 -10.91
C MET A 758 -35.88 -14.99 -11.10
N LYS A 759 -36.72 -14.91 -10.07
CA LYS A 759 -38.18 -15.03 -10.21
C LYS A 759 -38.76 -13.90 -11.08
N GLN A 760 -38.31 -12.66 -10.91
CA GLN A 760 -38.73 -11.54 -11.76
C GLN A 760 -38.27 -11.72 -13.22
N VAL A 761 -37.06 -12.21 -13.44
CA VAL A 761 -36.54 -12.52 -14.78
C VAL A 761 -37.34 -13.67 -15.40
N ILE A 762 -37.62 -14.74 -14.65
CA ILE A 762 -38.46 -15.87 -15.11
C ILE A 762 -39.85 -15.38 -15.45
N GLN A 763 -40.51 -14.63 -14.57
CA GLN A 763 -41.85 -14.10 -14.82
C GLN A 763 -41.86 -13.19 -16.07
N ALA A 764 -40.89 -12.29 -16.19
CA ALA A 764 -40.80 -11.43 -17.36
C ALA A 764 -40.56 -12.24 -18.64
N MET A 765 -39.73 -13.28 -18.58
CA MET A 765 -39.52 -14.19 -19.71
C MET A 765 -40.77 -15.05 -19.99
N GLU A 766 -41.52 -15.49 -18.98
CA GLU A 766 -42.77 -16.25 -19.14
C GLU A 766 -43.89 -15.44 -19.81
N GLU A 767 -43.93 -14.13 -19.58
CA GLU A 767 -44.87 -13.21 -20.23
C GLU A 767 -44.44 -12.85 -21.67
N LEU A 768 -43.15 -12.98 -21.98
CA LEU A 768 -42.55 -12.60 -23.27
C LEU A 768 -42.29 -13.78 -24.21
N LEU A 769 -42.30 -15.02 -23.69
CA LEU A 769 -42.09 -16.30 -24.40
C LEU A 769 -43.38 -17.12 -24.47
#